data_AF-A0A1W9QV75-F1
#
_entry.id   AF-A0A1W9QV75-F1
#
_cell.length_a   1.000
_cell.length_b   1.000
_cell.length_c   1.000
_cell.angle_alpha   90.00
_cell.angle_beta   90.00
_cell.angle_gamma   90.00
#
_symmetry.space_group_name_H-M   'P 1'
#
loop_
_entity.id
_entity.type
_entity.pdbx_description
1 polymer ?
#
loop_
_entity_poly.entity_id
_entity_poly.type
_entity_poly.pdbx_seq_one_letter_code
_entity_poly.pdbx_strand_id
1 'polypeptide(L)'
;MPTLHGTDSELKRQEIKDYFQYCYKRYESLFDLIADEKAYFQKADPLRHPIIFYYGHTATFFINKFKLAKIIDERIDAKLESIFAVGVDEMSWDDLNEKHYEWPTLEETQTYRDKVYDLVSNLIDRLPLTLPITESSPWWIVLMGVEHENIHLETSSVLLRQLPFNMIKEDAKWKECGSVGDAPENELLDVSAGMVILGKNRDAQLYGWDNEYGVHQVDIPAFKASKYLTSNAEFLTFVEEGGYECDDFWSEEGVSWKKYTHAKYPLFWIEDDTAKTGYRFRTLSREIDLPLNWPVEVNYLEAEAFCKWLSEKEGRTITLPTEDEYIRLRDAVNVPGYLEWIAKGKVPANINLEGFASSVPVDTYEQDGFYDVVGNVWQWSRTPIYPFEGFKVHPIYDDFTVPTFDGKHNLINGGSWVSCGNLATQESRYGFRRHFYQHVGFRYVESSYEEKVTTNSYTTDSIISQYCHFGWGENGLGVENYPTKCASLALEYMQDKPKRKAFDIGCAIGRSSFELARGFDEVIGVDFSARFIQEAQALKENGVLRYVMPTEGELENFYEVNLADFNLENERKKVAFWQSDACNLKPIFKEFDLVFAGNLIDRLYDPKKFLDSLASRLNDGGLFIMTSPYTWQEESTPKEKWIGGYKRDGENVSTLEGLKEILEPHFELVDTRDVPFVIQETARKHQHSIAEMTVWQKR
;
A
#
# COMPACT_ATOMS: atom_id res chain seq x y z
N MET A 1 12.83 -4.71 22.99
CA MET A 1 12.13 -5.99 22.73
C MET A 1 13.02 -7.17 23.10
N PRO A 2 12.42 -8.33 23.44
CA PRO A 2 13.12 -9.59 23.66
C PRO A 2 13.88 -10.08 22.43
N THR A 3 14.97 -10.81 22.64
CA THR A 3 15.63 -11.55 21.54
C THR A 3 14.88 -12.84 21.20
N LEU A 4 15.02 -13.31 19.96
CA LEU A 4 14.47 -14.59 19.50
C LEU A 4 15.24 -15.80 20.04
N HIS A 5 16.43 -15.58 20.62
CA HIS A 5 17.31 -16.62 21.15
C HIS A 5 17.29 -16.67 22.67
N GLY A 6 17.65 -17.83 23.23
CA GLY A 6 17.85 -18.01 24.67
C GLY A 6 18.27 -19.44 24.98
N THR A 7 18.68 -19.68 26.23
CA THR A 7 19.11 -21.00 26.70
C THR A 7 18.09 -21.69 27.61
N ASP A 8 17.04 -20.97 28.02
CA ASP A 8 16.01 -21.44 28.94
C ASP A 8 14.64 -20.94 28.46
N SER A 9 13.77 -21.88 28.08
CA SER A 9 12.43 -21.58 27.57
C SER A 9 11.53 -20.92 28.62
N GLU A 10 11.67 -21.23 29.91
CA GLU A 10 10.82 -20.64 30.95
C GLU A 10 11.25 -19.21 31.28
N LEU A 11 12.56 -18.93 31.29
CA LEU A 11 13.04 -17.55 31.37
C LEU A 11 12.62 -16.73 30.15
N LYS A 12 12.72 -17.29 28.94
CA LYS A 12 12.28 -16.59 27.72
C LYS A 12 10.77 -16.34 27.69
N ARG A 13 9.97 -17.31 28.17
CA ARG A 13 8.52 -17.14 28.36
C ARG A 13 8.22 -15.95 29.26
N GLN A 14 8.87 -15.88 30.42
CA GLN A 14 8.66 -14.79 31.37
C GLN A 14 9.09 -13.44 30.78
N GLU A 15 10.23 -13.38 30.10
CA GLU A 15 10.71 -12.18 29.41
C GLU A 15 9.70 -11.65 28.38
N ILE A 16 9.14 -12.53 27.55
CA ILE A 16 8.14 -12.16 26.54
C ILE A 16 6.82 -11.73 27.20
N LYS A 17 6.42 -12.39 28.30
CA LYS A 17 5.23 -12.02 29.06
C LYS A 17 5.37 -10.62 29.65
N ASP A 18 6.50 -10.34 30.30
CA ASP A 18 6.79 -9.04 30.88
C ASP A 18 6.80 -7.95 29.81
N TYR A 19 7.36 -8.26 28.64
CA TYR A 19 7.36 -7.36 27.49
C TYR A 19 5.95 -7.07 26.96
N PHE A 20 5.12 -8.10 26.73
CA PHE A 20 3.72 -7.94 26.34
C PHE A 20 2.96 -7.06 27.33
N GLN A 21 3.05 -7.37 28.62
CA GLN A 21 2.32 -6.63 29.66
C GLN A 21 2.80 -5.18 29.79
N TYR A 22 4.09 -4.95 29.56
CA TYR A 22 4.67 -3.62 29.54
C TYR A 22 4.17 -2.79 28.34
N CYS A 23 4.21 -3.35 27.13
CA CYS A 23 3.69 -2.71 25.92
C CYS A 23 2.20 -2.38 26.04
N TYR A 24 1.40 -3.34 26.54
CA TYR A 24 -0.04 -3.13 26.75
C TYR A 24 -0.31 -1.96 27.72
N LYS A 25 0.35 -1.94 28.87
CA LYS A 25 0.19 -0.84 29.86
C LYS A 25 0.62 0.50 29.31
N ARG A 26 1.68 0.53 28.50
CA ARG A 26 2.16 1.75 27.84
C ARG A 26 1.13 2.25 26.83
N TYR A 27 0.58 1.36 26.01
CA TYR A 27 -0.48 1.70 25.06
C TYR A 27 -1.72 2.24 25.76
N GLU A 28 -2.23 1.58 26.81
CA GLU A 28 -3.33 2.09 27.64
C GLU A 28 -3.02 3.50 28.18
N SER A 29 -1.80 3.73 28.65
CA SER A 29 -1.42 5.03 29.22
C SER A 29 -1.41 6.18 28.21
N LEU A 30 -1.36 5.91 26.90
CA LEU A 30 -1.52 6.95 25.88
C LEU A 30 -2.95 7.50 25.89
N PHE A 31 -3.94 6.62 26.04
CA PHE A 31 -5.35 6.99 26.07
C PHE A 31 -5.76 7.63 27.40
N ASP A 32 -4.95 7.47 28.46
CA ASP A 32 -5.10 8.25 29.70
C ASP A 32 -5.03 9.76 29.43
N LEU A 33 -4.41 10.22 28.32
CA LEU A 33 -4.35 11.64 27.93
C LEU A 33 -5.69 12.21 27.46
N ILE A 34 -6.70 11.38 27.20
CA ILE A 34 -8.02 11.85 26.79
C ILE A 34 -8.75 12.46 28.00
N ALA A 35 -9.20 13.70 27.84
CA ALA A 35 -9.88 14.48 28.87
C ALA A 35 -11.42 14.34 28.82
N ASP A 36 -11.98 14.06 27.64
CA ASP A 36 -13.43 13.88 27.41
C ASP A 36 -13.64 12.58 26.62
N GLU A 37 -14.50 11.70 27.13
CA GLU A 37 -14.86 10.42 26.48
C GLU A 37 -15.36 10.61 25.04
N LYS A 38 -15.97 11.76 24.71
CA LYS A 38 -16.40 12.05 23.34
C LYS A 38 -15.26 12.01 22.32
N ALA A 39 -14.02 12.25 22.75
CA ALA A 39 -12.84 12.20 21.89
C ALA A 39 -12.63 10.83 21.25
N TYR A 40 -13.02 9.75 21.94
CA TYR A 40 -12.96 8.38 21.38
C TYR A 40 -13.77 8.24 20.09
N PHE A 41 -14.86 8.99 19.96
CA PHE A 41 -15.77 8.89 18.83
C PHE A 41 -15.50 9.96 17.75
N GLN A 42 -14.42 10.74 17.90
CA GLN A 42 -14.01 11.72 16.91
C GLN A 42 -12.99 11.14 15.94
N LYS A 43 -13.14 11.51 14.67
CA LYS A 43 -12.09 11.39 13.67
C LYS A 43 -11.15 12.58 13.82
N ALA A 44 -9.91 12.31 14.23
CA ALA A 44 -8.89 13.34 14.32
C ALA A 44 -8.41 13.80 12.93
N ASP A 45 -8.41 12.87 11.97
CA ASP A 45 -8.15 13.11 10.55
C ASP A 45 -9.35 12.56 9.74
N PRO A 46 -9.90 13.31 8.76
CA PRO A 46 -11.04 12.88 7.94
C PRO A 46 -10.84 11.52 7.24
N LEU A 47 -9.59 11.21 6.88
CA LEU A 47 -9.17 10.00 6.17
C LEU A 47 -8.91 8.82 7.11
N ARG A 48 -9.15 8.99 8.41
CA ARG A 48 -8.92 7.98 9.44
C ARG A 48 -10.22 7.60 10.14
N HIS A 49 -10.22 6.42 10.76
CA HIS A 49 -11.27 6.02 11.70
C HIS A 49 -11.22 6.86 12.99
N PRO A 50 -12.31 6.89 13.78
CA PRO A 50 -12.30 7.54 15.08
C PRO A 50 -11.37 6.85 16.07
N ILE A 51 -10.96 7.56 17.13
CA ILE A 51 -9.99 7.07 18.12
C ILE A 51 -10.38 5.72 18.77
N ILE A 52 -11.67 5.44 18.94
CA ILE A 52 -12.20 4.18 19.48
C ILE A 52 -11.79 2.97 18.63
N PHE A 53 -11.63 3.15 17.31
CA PHE A 53 -11.11 2.11 16.42
C PHE A 53 -9.71 1.71 16.86
N TYR A 54 -8.78 2.65 16.96
CA TYR A 54 -7.40 2.38 17.35
C TYR A 54 -7.33 1.79 18.76
N TYR A 55 -8.22 2.23 19.65
CA TYR A 55 -8.34 1.65 20.98
C TYR A 55 -8.72 0.16 20.92
N GLY A 56 -9.73 -0.25 20.14
CA GLY A 56 -10.12 -1.65 20.03
C GLY A 56 -9.26 -2.51 19.09
N HIS A 57 -8.60 -1.89 18.12
CA HIS A 57 -7.96 -2.57 16.99
C HIS A 57 -6.79 -3.46 17.39
N THR A 58 -5.89 -3.00 18.27
CA THR A 58 -4.70 -3.81 18.65
C THR A 58 -5.09 -5.12 19.32
N ALA A 59 -6.12 -5.10 20.17
CA ALA A 59 -6.66 -6.30 20.80
C ALA A 59 -7.29 -7.25 19.76
N THR A 60 -8.05 -6.72 18.80
CA THR A 60 -8.62 -7.49 17.69
C THR A 60 -7.56 -8.09 16.78
N PHE A 61 -6.45 -7.39 16.57
CA PHE A 61 -5.31 -7.91 15.80
C PHE A 61 -4.77 -9.20 16.42
N PHE A 62 -4.53 -9.24 17.73
CA PHE A 62 -4.11 -10.47 18.44
C PHE A 62 -5.08 -11.63 18.18
N ILE A 63 -6.38 -11.42 18.37
CA ILE A 63 -7.38 -12.48 18.19
C ILE A 63 -7.42 -12.98 16.74
N ASN A 64 -7.39 -12.07 15.76
CA ASN A 64 -7.39 -12.42 14.34
C ASN A 64 -6.14 -13.24 13.97
N LYS A 65 -4.95 -12.80 14.36
CA LYS A 65 -3.70 -13.51 14.03
C LYS A 65 -3.59 -14.84 14.78
N PHE A 66 -4.00 -14.93 16.04
CA PHE A 66 -4.07 -16.21 16.76
C PHE A 66 -5.08 -17.18 16.15
N LYS A 67 -6.21 -16.68 15.65
CA LYS A 67 -7.22 -17.51 14.97
C LYS A 67 -6.70 -18.03 13.62
N LEU A 68 -6.06 -17.18 12.82
CA LEU A 68 -5.44 -17.56 11.55
C LEU A 68 -4.30 -18.55 11.74
N ALA A 69 -3.44 -18.34 12.74
CA ALA A 69 -2.34 -19.23 13.10
C ALA A 69 -2.79 -20.51 13.83
N LYS A 70 -4.10 -20.70 14.05
CA LYS A 70 -4.69 -21.85 14.77
C LYS A 70 -4.13 -22.04 16.19
N ILE A 71 -3.77 -20.94 16.84
CA ILE A 71 -3.36 -20.89 18.25
C ILE A 71 -4.58 -20.96 19.16
N ILE A 72 -5.71 -20.38 18.72
CA ILE A 72 -7.01 -20.44 19.39
C ILE A 72 -8.10 -20.94 18.44
N ASP A 73 -9.07 -21.65 19.02
CA ASP A 73 -10.21 -22.19 18.30
C ASP A 73 -11.45 -21.28 18.35
N GLU A 74 -11.57 -20.42 19.36
CA GLU A 74 -12.74 -19.58 19.57
C GLU A 74 -12.36 -18.09 19.57
N ARG A 75 -13.28 -17.27 19.06
CA ARG A 75 -13.24 -15.81 19.13
C ARG A 75 -13.77 -15.35 20.49
N ILE A 76 -13.35 -14.19 20.99
CA ILE A 76 -13.87 -13.63 22.24
C ILE A 76 -15.20 -12.92 21.98
N ASP A 77 -15.25 -12.08 20.95
CA ASP A 77 -16.44 -11.35 20.52
C ASP A 77 -16.36 -11.11 19.01
N ALA A 78 -16.97 -12.01 18.23
CA ALA A 78 -16.92 -11.95 16.77
C ALA A 78 -17.52 -10.65 16.18
N LYS A 79 -18.43 -9.97 16.90
CA LYS A 79 -19.01 -8.71 16.44
C LYS A 79 -18.00 -7.58 16.59
N LEU A 80 -17.42 -7.42 17.78
CA LEU A 80 -16.41 -6.39 18.03
C LEU A 80 -15.16 -6.62 17.17
N GLU A 81 -14.74 -7.88 17.06
CA GLU A 81 -13.62 -8.27 16.21
C GLU A 81 -13.89 -7.94 14.75
N SER A 82 -15.12 -8.10 14.24
CA SER A 82 -15.46 -7.67 12.87
C SER A 82 -15.45 -6.15 12.71
N ILE A 83 -15.89 -5.39 13.71
CA ILE A 83 -15.93 -3.91 13.66
C ILE A 83 -14.51 -3.34 13.64
N PHE A 84 -13.63 -3.89 14.48
CA PHE A 84 -12.25 -3.44 14.60
C PHE A 84 -11.27 -4.12 13.63
N ALA A 85 -11.69 -5.13 12.86
CA ALA A 85 -10.86 -5.81 11.86
C ALA A 85 -10.76 -5.07 10.53
N VAL A 86 -11.70 -4.17 10.22
CA VAL A 86 -11.63 -3.34 9.01
C VAL A 86 -10.51 -2.33 9.22
N GLY A 87 -9.31 -2.65 8.71
CA GLY A 87 -8.22 -1.68 8.66
C GLY A 87 -8.66 -0.44 7.90
N VAL A 88 -8.20 0.73 8.34
CA VAL A 88 -8.18 1.88 7.42
C VAL A 88 -7.20 1.51 6.34
N ASP A 89 -7.71 1.14 5.18
CA ASP A 89 -6.87 0.95 4.02
C ASP A 89 -6.29 2.32 3.63
N GLU A 90 -5.03 2.58 3.98
CA GLU A 90 -4.28 3.76 3.50
C GLU A 90 -4.19 3.81 1.96
N MET A 91 -4.63 2.75 1.28
CA MET A 91 -4.71 2.61 -0.16
C MET A 91 -6.04 3.01 -0.78
N SER A 92 -7.11 3.13 0.00
CA SER A 92 -8.46 3.35 -0.50
C SER A 92 -9.12 4.54 0.18
N TRP A 93 -9.26 5.63 -0.58
CA TRP A 93 -10.13 6.75 -0.22
C TRP A 93 -11.61 6.35 -0.17
N ASP A 94 -11.95 5.14 -0.66
CA ASP A 94 -13.31 4.71 -0.97
C ASP A 94 -13.96 3.82 0.10
N ASP A 95 -13.24 3.40 1.16
CA ASP A 95 -13.84 2.56 2.22
C ASP A 95 -14.35 3.34 3.45
N LEU A 96 -14.37 4.67 3.36
CA LEU A 96 -15.14 5.50 4.29
C LEU A 96 -16.61 5.54 3.84
N ASN A 97 -17.27 4.38 3.88
CA ASN A 97 -18.71 4.32 3.74
C ASN A 97 -19.33 5.09 4.92
N GLU A 98 -19.69 6.36 4.71
CA GLU A 98 -20.23 7.26 5.74
C GLU A 98 -21.59 6.80 6.31
N LYS A 99 -22.14 5.68 5.83
CA LYS A 99 -23.35 5.07 6.34
C LYS A 99 -23.05 4.16 7.54
N HIS A 100 -22.94 4.79 8.70
CA HIS A 100 -23.14 4.27 10.05
C HIS A 100 -22.40 2.97 10.42
N TYR A 101 -21.11 3.07 10.75
CA TYR A 101 -20.54 2.17 11.76
C TYR A 101 -21.14 2.53 13.12
N GLU A 102 -21.93 1.63 13.72
CA GLU A 102 -22.30 1.72 15.13
C GLU A 102 -21.08 1.33 15.97
N TRP A 103 -20.23 2.30 16.28
CA TRP A 103 -19.08 2.07 17.15
C TRP A 103 -19.53 1.60 18.54
N PRO A 104 -18.88 0.58 19.12
CA PRO A 104 -19.16 0.13 20.47
C PRO A 104 -18.84 1.22 21.50
N THR A 105 -19.46 1.15 22.66
CA THR A 105 -19.15 2.06 23.77
C THR A 105 -17.71 1.87 24.25
N LEU A 106 -17.19 2.88 24.97
CA LEU A 106 -15.86 2.78 25.58
C LEU A 106 -15.80 1.62 26.59
N GLU A 107 -16.86 1.43 27.38
CA GLU A 107 -16.96 0.33 28.36
C GLU A 107 -16.95 -1.06 27.69
N GLU A 108 -17.71 -1.25 26.61
CA GLU A 108 -17.69 -2.50 25.85
C GLU A 108 -16.31 -2.77 25.23
N THR A 109 -15.67 -1.73 24.68
CA THR A 109 -14.34 -1.83 24.08
C THR A 109 -13.29 -2.16 25.13
N GLN A 110 -13.30 -1.49 26.29
CA GLN A 110 -12.41 -1.80 27.42
C GLN A 110 -12.60 -3.25 27.88
N THR A 111 -13.85 -3.65 28.12
CA THR A 111 -14.17 -5.00 28.60
C THR A 111 -13.65 -6.07 27.63
N TYR A 112 -13.74 -5.81 26.33
CA TYR A 112 -13.16 -6.67 25.31
C TYR A 112 -11.63 -6.69 25.36
N ARG A 113 -10.97 -5.52 25.43
CA ARG A 113 -9.51 -5.42 25.57
C ARG A 113 -9.00 -6.16 26.79
N ASP A 114 -9.66 -6.04 27.93
CA ASP A 114 -9.29 -6.73 29.19
C ASP A 114 -9.35 -8.26 29.02
N LYS A 115 -10.41 -8.77 28.37
CA LYS A 115 -10.52 -10.21 28.05
C LYS A 115 -9.42 -10.69 27.11
N VAL A 116 -9.06 -9.88 26.11
CA VAL A 116 -7.94 -10.20 25.20
C VAL A 116 -6.63 -10.21 25.96
N TYR A 117 -6.39 -9.24 26.85
CA TYR A 117 -5.20 -9.18 27.70
C TYR A 117 -5.06 -10.44 28.56
N ASP A 118 -6.15 -10.88 29.20
CA ASP A 118 -6.18 -12.10 30.00
C ASP A 118 -5.93 -13.34 29.13
N LEU A 119 -6.55 -13.42 27.95
CA LEU A 119 -6.35 -14.52 27.02
C LEU A 119 -4.88 -14.61 26.57
N VAL A 120 -4.30 -13.51 26.13
CA VAL A 120 -2.90 -13.47 25.66
C VAL A 120 -1.94 -13.82 26.79
N SER A 121 -2.14 -13.25 27.99
CA SER A 121 -1.35 -13.59 29.18
C SER A 121 -1.41 -15.09 29.50
N ASN A 122 -2.59 -15.69 29.47
CA ASN A 122 -2.79 -17.12 29.73
C ASN A 122 -2.23 -18.01 28.62
N LEU A 123 -2.28 -17.57 27.36
CA LEU A 123 -1.65 -18.28 26.24
C LEU A 123 -0.13 -18.30 26.40
N ILE A 124 0.49 -17.15 26.72
CA ILE A 124 1.92 -17.06 26.97
C ILE A 124 2.34 -18.01 28.10
N ASP A 125 1.53 -18.21 29.13
CA ASP A 125 1.83 -19.15 30.22
C ASP A 125 1.84 -20.63 29.80
N ARG A 126 1.10 -20.99 28.74
CA ARG A 126 0.81 -22.40 28.40
C ARG A 126 1.40 -22.86 27.07
N LEU A 127 1.71 -21.93 26.17
CA LEU A 127 2.22 -22.25 24.84
C LEU A 127 3.56 -23.02 24.93
N PRO A 128 3.73 -24.15 24.25
CA PRO A 128 5.05 -24.79 24.14
C PRO A 128 6.05 -23.83 23.49
N LEU A 129 7.23 -23.67 24.10
CA LEU A 129 8.29 -22.78 23.59
C LEU A 129 9.57 -23.56 23.30
N THR A 130 9.94 -23.60 22.02
CA THR A 130 11.24 -24.09 21.54
C THR A 130 12.08 -22.92 21.08
N LEU A 131 13.37 -22.92 21.44
CA LEU A 131 14.32 -21.86 21.08
C LEU A 131 15.29 -22.34 20.00
N PRO A 132 15.72 -21.45 19.08
CA PRO A 132 15.26 -20.06 18.93
C PRO A 132 13.83 -19.95 18.38
N ILE A 133 13.18 -18.81 18.61
CA ILE A 133 11.88 -18.48 18.02
C ILE A 133 12.09 -18.20 16.53
N THR A 134 11.47 -19.00 15.67
CA THR A 134 11.48 -18.83 14.22
C THR A 134 10.13 -18.31 13.71
N GLU A 135 10.06 -17.82 12.48
CA GLU A 135 8.81 -17.36 11.83
C GLU A 135 7.67 -18.39 11.88
N SER A 136 7.99 -19.68 11.81
CA SER A 136 7.02 -20.78 11.90
C SER A 136 6.53 -21.05 13.33
N SER A 137 7.09 -20.39 14.34
CA SER A 137 6.74 -20.60 15.75
C SER A 137 5.46 -19.81 16.11
N PRO A 138 4.54 -20.38 16.90
CA PRO A 138 3.43 -19.62 17.48
C PRO A 138 3.86 -18.37 18.26
N TRP A 139 5.08 -18.38 18.81
CA TRP A 139 5.65 -17.25 19.53
C TRP A 139 6.02 -16.07 18.62
N TRP A 140 6.24 -16.33 17.33
CA TRP A 140 6.36 -15.27 16.34
C TRP A 140 5.09 -14.43 16.27
N ILE A 141 3.93 -15.09 16.32
CA ILE A 141 2.62 -14.43 16.26
C ILE A 141 2.33 -13.64 17.54
N VAL A 142 2.83 -14.11 18.69
CA VAL A 142 2.78 -13.33 19.95
C VAL A 142 3.59 -12.05 19.81
N LEU A 143 4.84 -12.14 19.35
CA LEU A 143 5.69 -10.97 19.14
C LEU A 143 5.11 -10.03 18.06
N MET A 144 4.56 -10.59 16.97
CA MET A 144 3.88 -9.83 15.93
C MET A 144 2.76 -8.96 16.49
N GLY A 145 1.92 -9.49 17.38
CA GLY A 145 0.87 -8.69 18.02
C GLY A 145 1.42 -7.58 18.92
N VAL A 146 2.51 -7.84 19.65
CA VAL A 146 3.18 -6.83 20.50
C VAL A 146 3.80 -5.72 19.66
N GLU A 147 4.52 -6.07 18.60
CA GLU A 147 5.16 -5.08 17.71
C GLU A 147 4.13 -4.32 16.87
N HIS A 148 3.01 -4.94 16.50
CA HIS A 148 1.88 -4.26 15.89
C HIS A 148 1.25 -3.22 16.84
N GLU A 149 1.17 -3.51 18.14
CA GLU A 149 0.73 -2.53 19.14
C GLU A 149 1.72 -1.37 19.27
N ASN A 150 3.03 -1.58 19.13
CA ASN A 150 4.01 -0.49 19.08
C ASN A 150 3.81 0.42 17.85
N ILE A 151 3.43 -0.12 16.68
CA ILE A 151 3.05 0.69 15.50
C ILE A 151 1.82 1.55 15.81
N HIS A 152 0.82 0.96 16.46
CA HIS A 152 -0.39 1.67 16.83
C HIS A 152 -0.19 2.66 17.98
N LEU A 153 0.78 2.46 18.87
CA LEU A 153 1.18 3.45 19.87
C LEU A 153 1.62 4.74 19.19
N GLU A 154 2.53 4.63 18.24
CA GLU A 154 3.04 5.77 17.47
C GLU A 154 1.91 6.43 16.65
N THR A 155 1.19 5.65 15.86
CA THR A 155 0.06 6.15 15.04
C THR A 155 -1.01 6.85 15.91
N SER A 156 -1.41 6.25 17.02
CA SER A 156 -2.44 6.81 17.90
C SER A 156 -1.96 8.11 18.56
N SER A 157 -0.67 8.21 18.89
CA SER A 157 -0.14 9.42 19.52
C SER A 157 -0.22 10.64 18.58
N VAL A 158 -0.02 10.44 17.27
CA VAL A 158 -0.21 11.48 16.26
C VAL A 158 -1.68 11.86 16.12
N LEU A 159 -2.59 10.88 16.12
CA LEU A 159 -4.03 11.15 16.02
C LEU A 159 -4.57 11.86 17.27
N LEU A 160 -4.11 11.50 18.47
CA LEU A 160 -4.46 12.20 19.69
C LEU A 160 -4.00 13.66 19.66
N ARG A 161 -2.81 13.92 19.12
CA ARG A 161 -2.28 15.27 18.93
C ARG A 161 -3.13 16.13 17.99
N GLN A 162 -3.74 15.50 16.97
CA GLN A 162 -4.66 16.14 16.00
C GLN A 162 -6.07 16.39 16.54
N LEU A 163 -6.46 15.80 17.67
CA LEU A 163 -7.73 16.14 18.32
C LEU A 163 -7.75 17.60 18.80
N PRO A 164 -8.95 18.20 18.91
CA PRO A 164 -9.11 19.50 19.56
C PRO A 164 -8.42 19.54 20.93
N PHE A 165 -7.66 20.61 21.21
CA PHE A 165 -6.83 20.67 22.42
C PHE A 165 -7.60 20.45 23.72
N ASN A 166 -8.84 20.96 23.82
CA ASN A 166 -9.70 20.79 24.99
C ASN A 166 -10.12 19.33 25.28
N MET A 167 -9.84 18.40 24.37
CA MET A 167 -10.09 16.96 24.55
C MET A 167 -8.86 16.19 25.06
N ILE A 168 -7.73 16.86 25.20
CA ILE A 168 -6.48 16.29 25.69
C ILE A 168 -6.11 16.95 27.03
N LYS A 169 -5.53 16.17 27.94
CA LYS A 169 -4.97 16.65 29.22
C LYS A 169 -3.52 16.21 29.36
N GLU A 170 -2.79 16.91 30.21
CA GLU A 170 -1.43 16.54 30.59
C GLU A 170 -1.42 15.30 31.49
N ASP A 171 -0.41 14.44 31.33
CA ASP A 171 -0.09 13.34 32.23
C ASP A 171 1.42 13.28 32.45
N ALA A 172 1.84 13.07 33.71
CA ALA A 172 3.24 13.03 34.10
C ALA A 172 4.04 11.88 33.44
N LYS A 173 3.38 10.82 32.97
CA LYS A 173 3.99 9.71 32.22
C LYS A 173 4.44 10.13 30.82
N TRP A 174 3.82 11.15 30.23
CA TRP A 174 4.11 11.66 28.88
C TRP A 174 4.83 13.00 28.96
N LYS A 175 5.98 13.00 29.65
CA LYS A 175 6.73 14.22 29.92
C LYS A 175 7.49 14.72 28.67
N GLU A 176 7.20 15.94 28.29
CA GLU A 176 7.85 16.65 27.19
C GLU A 176 9.21 17.24 27.59
N CYS A 177 10.06 17.51 26.59
CA CYS A 177 11.30 18.23 26.78
C CYS A 177 11.01 19.70 27.12
N GLY A 178 11.68 20.24 28.14
CA GLY A 178 11.62 21.66 28.49
C GLY A 178 12.75 22.49 27.90
N SER A 179 13.69 21.86 27.20
CA SER A 179 14.85 22.55 26.61
C SER A 179 14.45 23.18 25.28
N VAL A 180 14.48 24.50 25.23
CA VAL A 180 14.19 25.31 24.05
C VAL A 180 15.22 26.44 23.95
N GLY A 181 15.50 26.88 22.73
CA GLY A 181 16.49 27.92 22.46
C GLY A 181 16.57 28.28 20.99
N ASP A 182 17.59 29.07 20.66
CA ASP A 182 17.92 29.38 19.26
C ASP A 182 18.45 28.12 18.56
N ALA A 183 18.04 27.91 17.31
CA ALA A 183 18.52 26.78 16.52
C ALA A 183 20.00 26.97 16.14
N PRO A 184 20.81 25.90 16.13
CA PRO A 184 22.12 25.96 15.49
C PRO A 184 21.94 26.19 13.98
N GLU A 185 22.89 26.90 13.37
CA GLU A 185 22.97 27.00 11.92
C GLU A 185 23.39 25.65 11.33
N ASN A 186 22.64 25.18 10.33
CA ASN A 186 22.90 23.89 9.71
C ASN A 186 24.06 24.00 8.71
N GLU A 187 24.86 22.94 8.60
CA GLU A 187 25.97 22.86 7.66
C GLU A 187 26.01 21.49 7.00
N LEU A 188 26.51 21.40 5.77
CA LEU A 188 26.68 20.14 5.05
C LEU A 188 28.05 19.53 5.36
N LEU A 189 28.06 18.31 5.90
CA LEU A 189 29.26 17.54 6.20
C LEU A 189 29.44 16.40 5.19
N ASP A 190 30.70 16.04 4.91
CA ASP A 190 31.03 14.97 3.97
C ASP A 190 30.68 13.58 4.54
N VAL A 191 30.01 12.75 3.73
CA VAL A 191 29.78 11.33 3.99
C VAL A 191 30.59 10.52 2.97
N SER A 192 31.46 9.65 3.47
CA SER A 192 32.35 8.85 2.63
C SER A 192 31.57 7.83 1.78
N ALA A 193 32.02 7.63 0.53
CA ALA A 193 31.55 6.54 -0.32
C ALA A 193 31.69 5.18 0.38
N GLY A 194 30.81 4.23 0.06
CA GLY A 194 30.87 2.91 0.64
C GLY A 194 29.78 1.98 0.14
N MET A 195 29.92 0.72 0.52
CA MET A 195 28.94 -0.32 0.25
C MET A 195 27.86 -0.31 1.33
N VAL A 196 26.60 -0.33 0.90
CA VAL A 196 25.42 -0.50 1.73
C VAL A 196 24.95 -1.94 1.59
N ILE A 197 24.61 -2.58 2.72
CA ILE A 197 24.02 -3.92 2.75
C ILE A 197 22.79 -3.85 3.64
N LEU A 198 21.65 -4.21 3.06
CA LEU A 198 20.35 -4.25 3.73
C LEU A 198 19.73 -5.64 3.60
N GLY A 199 18.85 -5.94 4.55
CA GLY A 199 18.16 -7.23 4.63
C GLY A 199 18.58 -8.04 5.86
N LYS A 200 17.59 -8.48 6.63
CA LYS A 200 17.76 -9.40 7.75
C LYS A 200 18.05 -10.81 7.26
N ASN A 201 19.00 -11.45 7.92
CA ASN A 201 19.21 -12.88 7.79
C ASN A 201 18.17 -13.66 8.61
N ARG A 202 17.94 -14.92 8.23
CA ARG A 202 17.00 -15.81 8.95
C ARG A 202 17.43 -16.18 10.38
N ASP A 203 18.70 -15.95 10.71
CA ASP A 203 19.27 -16.10 12.06
C ASP A 203 19.36 -14.76 12.82
N ALA A 204 18.64 -13.72 12.35
CA ALA A 204 18.52 -12.46 13.07
C ALA A 204 18.07 -12.68 14.51
N GLN A 205 18.65 -11.91 15.43
CA GLN A 205 18.39 -12.07 16.86
C GLN A 205 17.11 -11.38 17.34
N LEU A 206 16.56 -10.49 16.51
CA LEU A 206 15.40 -9.66 16.81
C LEU A 206 14.27 -9.97 15.84
N TYR A 207 13.04 -9.75 16.29
CA TYR A 207 11.87 -9.79 15.41
C TYR A 207 12.02 -8.76 14.27
N GLY A 208 11.52 -9.11 13.09
CA GLY A 208 11.43 -8.23 11.93
C GLY A 208 10.14 -8.48 11.15
N TRP A 209 9.66 -7.46 10.45
CA TRP A 209 8.58 -7.62 9.48
C TRP A 209 9.09 -8.27 8.20
N ASP A 210 8.19 -8.80 7.39
CA ASP A 210 8.52 -9.50 6.14
C ASP A 210 9.37 -8.64 5.18
N ASN A 211 9.10 -7.33 5.14
CA ASN A 211 9.78 -6.35 4.30
C ASN A 211 11.25 -6.08 4.67
N GLU A 212 11.67 -6.52 5.86
CA GLU A 212 13.04 -6.39 6.34
C GLU A 212 13.90 -7.56 5.88
N TYR A 213 13.30 -8.65 5.38
CA TYR A 213 14.01 -9.84 4.91
C TYR A 213 14.25 -9.81 3.40
N GLY A 214 15.30 -10.51 2.99
CA GLY A 214 15.82 -10.50 1.63
C GLY A 214 17.23 -9.92 1.63
N VAL A 215 17.72 -9.54 0.45
CA VAL A 215 19.04 -8.93 0.30
C VAL A 215 18.93 -7.72 -0.61
N HIS A 216 19.55 -6.63 -0.20
CA HIS A 216 19.87 -5.49 -1.05
C HIS A 216 21.33 -5.11 -0.80
N GLN A 217 22.07 -4.87 -1.88
CA GLN A 217 23.48 -4.48 -1.81
C GLN A 217 23.81 -3.51 -2.93
N VAL A 218 24.45 -2.40 -2.58
CA VAL A 218 24.82 -1.37 -3.55
C VAL A 218 26.06 -0.61 -3.08
N ASP A 219 26.89 -0.16 -4.03
CA ASP A 219 27.95 0.80 -3.77
C ASP A 219 27.43 2.21 -4.07
N ILE A 220 27.50 3.10 -3.08
CA ILE A 220 27.08 4.50 -3.26
C ILE A 220 28.29 5.45 -3.24
N PRO A 221 28.27 6.53 -4.07
CA PRO A 221 29.32 7.54 -4.07
C PRO A 221 29.33 8.35 -2.76
N ALA A 222 30.40 9.12 -2.56
CA ALA A 222 30.42 10.11 -1.49
C ALA A 222 29.41 11.22 -1.78
N PHE A 223 28.79 11.73 -0.74
CA PHE A 223 27.80 12.80 -0.79
C PHE A 223 27.95 13.68 0.45
N LYS A 224 27.12 14.73 0.59
CA LYS A 224 27.08 15.50 1.84
C LYS A 224 25.70 15.41 2.48
N ALA A 225 25.65 15.38 3.80
CA ALA A 225 24.42 15.43 4.56
C ALA A 225 24.42 16.64 5.50
N SER A 226 23.25 17.22 5.76
CA SER A 226 23.13 18.27 6.77
C SER A 226 23.56 17.70 8.12
N LYS A 227 24.22 18.52 8.95
CA LYS A 227 24.74 18.13 10.26
C LYS A 227 23.62 17.84 11.24
N TYR A 228 22.63 18.72 11.26
CA TYR A 228 21.44 18.63 12.09
C TYR A 228 20.24 18.23 11.22
N LEU A 229 19.21 17.67 11.85
CA LEU A 229 17.87 17.62 11.26
C LEU A 229 17.38 19.05 10.98
N THR A 230 16.53 19.23 9.98
CA THR A 230 15.96 20.54 9.67
C THR A 230 15.17 21.05 10.88
N SER A 231 15.55 22.19 11.43
CA SER A 231 14.92 22.76 12.62
C SER A 231 13.64 23.55 12.29
N ASN A 232 12.81 23.81 13.30
CA ASN A 232 11.67 24.72 13.15
C ASN A 232 12.12 26.12 12.70
N ALA A 233 13.28 26.61 13.14
CA ALA A 233 13.82 27.91 12.70
C ALA A 233 14.21 27.91 11.22
N GLU A 234 14.86 26.83 10.77
CA GLU A 234 15.27 26.67 9.38
C GLU A 234 14.04 26.57 8.47
N PHE A 235 13.02 25.80 8.87
CA PHE A 235 11.76 25.68 8.14
C PHE A 235 10.90 26.96 8.19
N LEU A 236 10.95 27.72 9.29
CA LEU A 236 10.26 29.02 9.39
C LEU A 236 10.73 29.98 8.30
N THR A 237 12.02 29.94 7.94
CA THR A 237 12.57 30.75 6.83
C THR A 237 11.91 30.38 5.50
N PHE A 238 11.67 29.09 5.25
CA PHE A 238 10.95 28.62 4.04
C PHE A 238 9.50 29.13 4.02
N VAL A 239 8.81 29.11 5.17
CA VAL A 239 7.45 29.66 5.30
C VAL A 239 7.44 31.17 5.05
N GLU A 240 8.33 31.93 5.69
CA GLU A 240 8.40 33.40 5.59
C GLU A 240 8.79 33.90 4.19
N GLU A 241 9.57 33.11 3.45
CA GLU A 241 9.97 33.42 2.07
C GLU A 241 8.95 32.96 1.01
N GLY A 242 7.75 32.56 1.42
CA GLY A 242 6.65 32.22 0.50
C GLY A 242 6.68 30.78 -0.03
N GLY A 243 7.27 29.86 0.74
CA GLY A 243 7.44 28.46 0.35
C GLY A 243 6.13 27.71 0.07
N TYR A 244 5.05 28.02 0.80
CA TYR A 244 3.74 27.42 0.57
C TYR A 244 2.97 28.10 -0.57
N GLU A 245 3.28 29.36 -0.87
CA GLU A 245 2.64 30.17 -1.91
C GLU A 245 3.22 29.90 -3.31
N CYS A 246 4.49 29.48 -3.39
CA CYS A 246 5.17 29.22 -4.65
C CYS A 246 4.98 27.76 -5.09
N ASP A 247 4.12 27.52 -6.09
CA ASP A 247 3.87 26.17 -6.61
C ASP A 247 5.09 25.55 -7.32
N ASP A 248 6.04 26.36 -7.79
CA ASP A 248 7.25 25.87 -8.45
C ASP A 248 8.11 25.01 -7.51
N PHE A 249 7.99 25.15 -6.18
CA PHE A 249 8.72 24.28 -5.24
C PHE A 249 8.10 22.90 -5.05
N TRP A 250 6.88 22.66 -5.53
CA TRP A 250 6.12 21.46 -5.20
C TRP A 250 6.04 20.49 -6.38
N SER A 251 5.95 19.19 -6.09
CA SER A 251 5.54 18.20 -7.09
C SER A 251 4.05 18.36 -7.43
N GLU A 252 3.59 17.74 -8.52
CA GLU A 252 2.16 17.77 -8.89
C GLU A 252 1.25 17.22 -7.77
N GLU A 253 1.71 16.17 -7.07
CA GLU A 253 1.06 15.63 -5.87
C GLU A 253 1.03 16.68 -4.75
N GLY A 254 2.15 17.36 -4.49
CA GLY A 254 2.27 18.44 -3.51
C GLY A 254 1.32 19.62 -3.77
N VAL A 255 1.24 20.09 -5.02
CA VAL A 255 0.30 21.16 -5.42
C VAL A 255 -1.15 20.72 -5.18
N SER A 256 -1.48 19.48 -5.55
CA SER A 256 -2.82 18.92 -5.35
C SER A 256 -3.18 18.81 -3.87
N TRP A 257 -2.24 18.34 -3.04
CA TRP A 257 -2.38 18.25 -1.60
C TRP A 257 -2.57 19.63 -0.95
N LYS A 258 -1.73 20.63 -1.27
CA LYS A 258 -1.89 22.01 -0.77
C LYS A 258 -3.25 22.59 -1.13
N LYS A 259 -3.70 22.37 -2.36
CA LYS A 259 -5.00 22.86 -2.83
C LYS A 259 -6.17 22.22 -2.07
N TYR A 260 -6.04 20.94 -1.71
CA TYR A 260 -7.05 20.21 -0.96
C TYR A 260 -7.09 20.61 0.52
N THR A 261 -5.92 20.70 1.16
CA THR A 261 -5.80 20.98 2.60
C THR A 261 -5.81 22.46 2.95
N HIS A 262 -5.51 23.33 1.98
CA HIS A 262 -5.24 24.75 2.19
C HIS A 262 -4.09 25.03 3.17
N ALA A 263 -3.12 24.12 3.27
CA ALA A 263 -1.97 24.26 4.15
C ALA A 263 -1.13 25.50 3.81
N LYS A 264 -0.65 26.20 4.85
CA LYS A 264 0.23 27.38 4.77
C LYS A 264 1.48 27.28 5.65
N TYR A 265 1.52 26.27 6.51
CA TYR A 265 2.54 25.98 7.49
C TYR A 265 2.35 24.53 7.98
N PRO A 266 3.33 23.93 8.67
CA PRO A 266 3.23 22.56 9.17
C PRO A 266 2.01 22.34 10.09
N LEU A 267 1.39 21.16 10.02
CA LEU A 267 0.11 20.84 10.68
C LEU A 267 0.06 21.19 12.18
N PHE A 268 1.16 20.99 12.90
CA PHE A 268 1.21 21.18 14.35
C PHE A 268 1.65 22.58 14.78
N TRP A 269 1.86 23.50 13.83
CA TRP A 269 2.03 24.91 14.13
C TRP A 269 0.65 25.56 14.30
N ILE A 270 0.54 26.46 15.27
CA ILE A 270 -0.68 27.19 15.59
C ILE A 270 -0.39 28.66 15.37
N GLU A 271 -1.06 29.29 14.42
CA GLU A 271 -0.95 30.74 14.19
C GLU A 271 -1.41 31.51 15.43
N ASP A 272 -0.57 32.41 15.92
CA ASP A 272 -0.80 33.23 17.11
C ASP A 272 -0.02 34.55 17.00
N ASP A 273 -0.74 35.64 16.67
CA ASP A 273 -0.17 36.99 16.52
C ASP A 273 0.51 37.52 17.81
N THR A 274 0.24 36.90 18.96
CA THR A 274 0.87 37.28 20.23
C THR A 274 2.20 36.56 20.46
N ALA A 275 2.46 35.48 19.74
CA ALA A 275 3.72 34.75 19.79
C ALA A 275 4.84 35.50 19.05
N LYS A 276 6.07 35.39 19.55
CA LYS A 276 7.24 36.11 18.99
C LYS A 276 7.49 35.80 17.51
N THR A 277 7.24 34.57 17.11
CA THR A 277 7.42 34.05 15.74
C THR A 277 6.15 34.08 14.91
N GLY A 278 5.03 34.56 15.48
CA GLY A 278 3.68 34.41 14.89
C GLY A 278 3.10 33.00 15.04
N TYR A 279 3.82 32.05 15.66
CA TYR A 279 3.38 30.67 15.81
C TYR A 279 3.63 30.12 17.23
N ARG A 280 2.68 29.35 17.72
CA ARG A 280 2.82 28.36 18.79
C ARG A 280 2.92 26.95 18.20
N PHE A 281 3.19 25.97 19.04
CA PHE A 281 3.39 24.58 18.64
C PHE A 281 2.53 23.64 19.48
N ARG A 282 1.79 22.77 18.81
CA ARG A 282 1.01 21.68 19.39
C ARG A 282 1.94 20.52 19.72
N THR A 283 2.18 20.22 20.99
CA THR A 283 2.81 18.96 21.42
C THR A 283 1.72 17.90 21.63
N LEU A 284 2.08 16.69 22.08
CA LEU A 284 1.12 15.64 22.39
C LEU A 284 0.06 16.10 23.42
N SER A 285 0.47 16.84 24.46
CA SER A 285 -0.42 17.18 25.57
C SER A 285 -0.56 18.68 25.87
N ARG A 286 0.22 19.54 25.20
CA ARG A 286 0.31 20.99 25.49
C ARG A 286 0.33 21.82 24.21
N GLU A 287 0.24 23.13 24.40
CA GLU A 287 0.57 24.14 23.40
C GLU A 287 1.66 25.03 23.99
N ILE A 288 2.79 25.12 23.30
CA ILE A 288 3.98 25.84 23.76
C ILE A 288 4.38 26.89 22.70
N ASP A 289 5.26 27.83 23.05
CA ASP A 289 5.89 28.68 22.04
C ASP A 289 6.66 27.81 21.04
N LEU A 290 6.68 28.18 19.76
CA LEU A 290 7.36 27.40 18.71
C LEU A 290 8.84 27.13 19.09
N PRO A 291 9.23 25.88 19.38
CA PRO A 291 10.59 25.57 19.79
C PRO A 291 11.51 25.58 18.58
N LEU A 292 12.15 26.73 18.34
CA LEU A 292 12.96 27.01 17.16
C LEU A 292 14.07 25.99 16.91
N ASN A 293 14.70 25.47 17.97
CA ASN A 293 15.78 24.50 17.89
C ASN A 293 15.34 23.03 17.86
N TRP A 294 14.04 22.72 17.88
CA TRP A 294 13.55 21.35 17.69
C TRP A 294 13.46 21.02 16.20
N PRO A 295 13.49 19.73 15.80
CA PRO A 295 13.24 19.35 14.42
C PRO A 295 11.83 19.77 14.00
N VAL A 296 11.69 20.19 12.75
CA VAL A 296 10.37 20.43 12.16
C VAL A 296 9.68 19.08 11.90
N GLU A 297 8.37 19.02 12.09
CA GLU A 297 7.55 17.85 11.79
C GLU A 297 6.63 18.16 10.61
N VAL A 298 6.81 17.43 9.50
CA VAL A 298 6.19 17.71 8.20
C VAL A 298 5.91 16.43 7.43
N ASN A 299 4.99 16.45 6.48
CA ASN A 299 4.83 15.35 5.54
C ASN A 299 5.91 15.34 4.44
N TYR A 300 5.95 14.30 3.61
CA TYR A 300 6.98 14.15 2.57
C TYR A 300 6.93 15.29 1.54
N LEU A 301 5.73 15.71 1.14
CA LEU A 301 5.52 16.72 0.10
C LEU A 301 6.07 18.09 0.53
N GLU A 302 5.89 18.42 1.81
CA GLU A 302 6.45 19.61 2.44
C GLU A 302 7.99 19.54 2.54
N ALA A 303 8.53 18.39 2.95
CA ALA A 303 9.98 18.18 3.05
C ALA A 303 10.67 18.24 1.67
N GLU A 304 10.05 17.65 0.65
CA GLU A 304 10.50 17.72 -0.74
C GLU A 304 10.49 19.17 -1.25
N ALA A 305 9.41 19.92 -0.98
CA ALA A 305 9.30 21.31 -1.40
C ALA A 305 10.35 22.22 -0.74
N PHE A 306 10.62 22.00 0.55
CA PHE A 306 11.71 22.68 1.23
C PHE A 306 13.06 22.42 0.55
N CYS A 307 13.36 21.14 0.21
CA CYS A 307 14.62 20.80 -0.45
C CYS A 307 14.74 21.47 -1.83
N LYS A 308 13.64 21.60 -2.57
CA LYS A 308 13.60 22.29 -3.86
C LYS A 308 13.83 23.80 -3.71
N TRP A 309 13.17 24.44 -2.75
CA TRP A 309 13.42 25.86 -2.42
C TRP A 309 14.88 26.10 -2.02
N LEU A 310 15.43 25.26 -1.15
CA LEU A 310 16.81 25.39 -0.68
C LEU A 310 17.81 25.17 -1.84
N SER A 311 17.52 24.23 -2.74
CA SER A 311 18.28 24.02 -3.97
C SER A 311 18.36 25.27 -4.84
N GLU A 312 17.23 25.93 -5.07
CA GLU A 312 17.18 27.16 -5.88
C GLU A 312 17.88 28.33 -5.18
N LYS A 313 17.71 28.45 -3.86
CA LYS A 313 18.32 29.50 -3.04
C LYS A 313 19.85 29.38 -2.99
N GLU A 314 20.37 28.17 -2.83
CA GLU A 314 21.81 27.89 -2.70
C GLU A 314 22.51 27.64 -4.04
N GLY A 315 21.75 27.37 -5.12
CA GLY A 315 22.32 26.95 -6.41
C GLY A 315 22.99 25.57 -6.35
N ARG A 316 22.49 24.66 -5.51
CA ARG A 316 23.00 23.30 -5.29
C ARG A 316 21.88 22.27 -5.47
N THR A 317 22.24 21.00 -5.62
CA THR A 317 21.27 19.90 -5.68
C THR A 317 21.00 19.39 -4.27
N ILE A 318 20.02 19.99 -3.59
CA ILE A 318 19.56 19.58 -2.26
C ILE A 318 18.32 18.70 -2.39
N THR A 319 18.35 17.52 -1.78
CA THR A 319 17.25 16.56 -1.85
C THR A 319 17.12 15.78 -0.55
N LEU A 320 16.06 14.97 -0.43
CA LEU A 320 15.91 14.01 0.66
C LEU A 320 16.83 12.81 0.43
N PRO A 321 17.39 12.21 1.50
CA PRO A 321 18.23 11.02 1.35
C PRO A 321 17.43 9.84 0.79
N THR A 322 18.08 9.01 -0.02
CA THR A 322 17.63 7.63 -0.29
C THR A 322 17.81 6.76 0.97
N GLU A 323 17.18 5.57 1.00
CA GLU A 323 17.42 4.56 2.04
C GLU A 323 18.91 4.24 2.10
N ASP A 324 19.54 4.07 0.93
CA ASP A 324 20.97 3.79 0.82
C ASP A 324 21.85 4.90 1.40
N GLU A 325 21.58 6.17 1.06
CA GLU A 325 22.31 7.32 1.61
C GLU A 325 22.14 7.43 3.13
N TYR A 326 20.93 7.21 3.64
CA TYR A 326 20.67 7.19 5.08
C TYR A 326 21.47 6.10 5.79
N ILE A 327 21.49 4.87 5.26
CA ILE A 327 22.21 3.75 5.86
C ILE A 327 23.71 3.99 5.80
N ARG A 328 24.22 4.54 4.68
CA ARG A 328 25.62 4.91 4.58
C ARG A 328 26.01 5.97 5.60
N LEU A 329 25.18 7.00 5.81
CA LEU A 329 25.40 8.01 6.86
C LEU A 329 25.45 7.35 8.24
N ARG A 330 24.46 6.51 8.56
CA ARG A 330 24.37 5.77 9.83
C ARG A 330 25.64 4.95 10.10
N ASP A 331 26.14 4.26 9.08
CA ASP A 331 27.34 3.45 9.18
C ASP A 331 28.61 4.30 9.26
N ALA A 332 28.67 5.44 8.57
CA ALA A 332 29.82 6.35 8.61
C ALA A 332 30.05 6.93 10.01
N VAL A 333 28.99 7.18 10.78
CA VAL A 333 29.06 7.72 12.14
C VAL A 333 28.98 6.66 13.24
N ASN A 334 28.99 5.37 12.86
CA ASN A 334 28.98 4.23 13.78
C ASN A 334 27.83 4.25 14.81
N VAL A 335 26.60 4.55 14.37
CA VAL A 335 25.43 4.46 15.27
C VAL A 335 25.29 3.01 15.77
N PRO A 336 25.24 2.77 17.11
CA PRO A 336 25.12 1.41 17.63
C PRO A 336 23.80 0.77 17.20
N GLY A 337 23.83 -0.53 16.90
CA GLY A 337 22.60 -1.31 16.69
C GLY A 337 21.81 -1.47 18.00
N TYR A 338 20.54 -1.87 17.90
CA TYR A 338 19.64 -1.97 19.06
C TYR A 338 20.23 -2.82 20.20
N LEU A 339 20.76 -4.01 19.89
CA LEU A 339 21.36 -4.89 20.91
C LEU A 339 22.61 -4.31 21.54
N GLU A 340 23.42 -3.58 20.77
CA GLU A 340 24.64 -2.95 21.28
C GLU A 340 24.30 -1.79 22.23
N TRP A 341 23.31 -0.97 21.87
CA TRP A 341 22.76 0.05 22.75
C TRP A 341 22.27 -0.56 24.07
N ILE A 342 21.39 -1.58 24.02
CA ILE A 342 20.85 -2.22 25.21
C ILE A 342 21.98 -2.81 26.07
N ALA A 343 22.96 -3.49 25.46
CA ALA A 343 24.09 -4.05 26.19
C ALA A 343 24.96 -2.98 26.89
N LYS A 344 25.08 -1.79 26.30
CA LYS A 344 25.82 -0.64 26.89
C LYS A 344 24.98 0.15 27.90
N GLY A 345 23.66 0.00 27.92
CA GLY A 345 22.75 0.77 28.77
C GLY A 345 22.78 2.27 28.51
N LYS A 346 23.11 2.69 27.28
CA LYS A 346 23.22 4.11 26.88
C LYS A 346 22.45 4.37 25.60
N VAL A 347 21.34 5.12 25.72
CA VAL A 347 20.49 5.52 24.61
C VAL A 347 21.26 6.36 23.59
N PRO A 348 21.22 6.02 22.28
CA PRO A 348 21.96 6.75 21.26
C PRO A 348 21.30 8.07 20.82
N ALA A 349 19.99 8.22 21.08
CA ALA A 349 19.17 9.36 20.69
C ALA A 349 17.89 9.45 21.53
N ASN A 350 17.01 10.42 21.28
CA ASN A 350 15.67 10.41 21.87
C ASN A 350 14.77 9.38 21.13
N ILE A 351 14.69 8.14 21.60
CA ILE A 351 13.99 7.02 20.94
C ILE A 351 13.49 5.99 21.97
N ASN A 352 12.55 5.11 21.60
CA ASN A 352 12.00 4.03 22.45
C ASN A 352 11.33 4.51 23.74
N LEU A 353 10.94 5.79 23.81
CA LEU A 353 10.43 6.46 25.01
C LEU A 353 11.37 6.35 26.23
N GLU A 354 12.68 6.28 25.99
CA GLU A 354 13.68 6.27 27.08
C GLU A 354 14.15 7.68 27.47
N GLY A 355 13.72 8.71 26.72
CA GLY A 355 13.98 10.12 26.95
C GLY A 355 12.71 10.91 27.25
N PHE A 356 12.28 11.74 26.29
CA PHE A 356 11.10 12.59 26.40
C PHE A 356 9.98 12.11 25.48
N ALA A 357 8.73 12.38 25.87
CA ALA A 357 7.53 12.18 25.06
C ALA A 357 7.29 13.35 24.09
N SER A 358 8.36 13.84 23.47
CA SER A 358 8.38 14.92 22.48
C SER A 358 9.74 14.91 21.79
N SER A 359 9.88 15.69 20.73
CA SER A 359 11.19 16.04 20.19
C SER A 359 12.05 16.79 21.23
N VAL A 360 13.35 16.84 20.96
CA VAL A 360 14.37 17.58 21.71
C VAL A 360 15.14 18.51 20.75
N PRO A 361 15.96 19.46 21.25
CA PRO A 361 16.84 20.26 20.40
C PRO A 361 17.71 19.41 19.46
N VAL A 362 17.83 19.83 18.20
CA VAL A 362 18.53 19.09 17.13
C VAL A 362 20.03 18.89 17.39
N ASP A 363 20.59 19.59 18.38
CA ASP A 363 21.99 19.51 18.83
C ASP A 363 22.16 18.70 20.12
N THR A 364 21.16 17.91 20.53
CA THR A 364 21.20 17.15 21.80
C THR A 364 22.05 15.89 21.69
N TYR A 365 21.89 15.08 20.63
CA TYR A 365 22.52 13.77 20.51
C TYR A 365 23.54 13.72 19.37
N GLU A 366 24.80 13.94 19.72
CA GLU A 366 25.92 13.86 18.77
C GLU A 366 26.28 12.39 18.44
N GLN A 367 26.46 12.11 17.14
CA GLN A 367 27.04 10.90 16.58
C GLN A 367 28.14 11.28 15.57
N ASP A 368 29.39 11.30 16.03
CA ASP A 368 30.59 11.57 15.23
C ASP A 368 30.49 12.82 14.33
N GLY A 369 30.14 13.96 14.96
CA GLY A 369 29.98 15.25 14.28
C GLY A 369 28.60 15.52 13.69
N PHE A 370 27.81 14.48 13.38
CA PHE A 370 26.38 14.60 13.05
C PHE A 370 25.53 14.53 14.32
N TYR A 371 24.24 14.88 14.22
CA TYR A 371 23.31 14.82 15.34
C TYR A 371 21.98 14.21 14.92
N ASP A 372 21.34 13.45 15.81
CA ASP A 372 20.03 12.81 15.57
C ASP A 372 19.99 12.04 14.22
N VAL A 373 21.02 11.24 13.94
CA VAL A 373 21.02 10.31 12.80
C VAL A 373 19.96 9.21 13.00
N VAL A 374 19.66 8.87 14.25
CA VAL A 374 18.50 8.06 14.65
C VAL A 374 17.70 8.82 15.71
N GLY A 375 16.44 8.45 15.91
CA GLY A 375 15.59 9.03 16.95
C GLY A 375 15.27 10.51 16.72
N ASN A 376 14.69 11.11 17.77
CA ASN A 376 14.06 12.43 17.77
C ASN A 376 12.81 12.43 16.87
N VAL A 377 12.97 12.39 15.55
CA VAL A 377 11.88 12.20 14.59
C VAL A 377 12.32 11.19 13.53
N TRP A 378 11.35 10.47 12.95
CA TRP A 378 11.59 9.77 11.71
C TRP A 378 12.13 10.75 10.65
N GLN A 379 12.94 10.26 9.72
CA GLN A 379 13.47 11.05 8.60
C GLN A 379 12.88 10.57 7.29
N TRP A 380 12.22 11.46 6.54
CA TRP A 380 11.72 11.16 5.20
C TRP A 380 12.83 10.73 4.25
N SER A 381 12.57 9.65 3.51
CA SER A 381 13.38 9.21 2.38
C SER A 381 12.66 9.44 1.06
N ARG A 382 13.40 9.77 0.01
CA ARG A 382 12.85 9.77 -1.37
C ARG A 382 12.71 8.37 -1.96
N THR A 383 13.20 7.34 -1.28
CA THR A 383 13.04 5.93 -1.67
C THR A 383 11.60 5.48 -1.44
N PRO A 384 10.86 5.07 -2.49
CA PRO A 384 9.59 4.39 -2.31
C PRO A 384 9.81 3.02 -1.68
N ILE A 385 8.92 2.55 -0.81
CA ILE A 385 9.05 1.20 -0.25
C ILE A 385 8.98 0.12 -1.35
N TYR A 386 9.87 -0.86 -1.27
CA TYR A 386 10.03 -1.90 -2.29
C TYR A 386 10.49 -3.24 -1.66
N PRO A 387 10.18 -4.38 -2.31
CA PRO A 387 10.63 -5.68 -1.82
C PRO A 387 12.13 -5.87 -2.10
N PHE A 388 12.87 -6.38 -1.13
CA PHE A 388 14.24 -6.85 -1.35
C PHE A 388 14.28 -8.11 -2.22
N GLU A 389 15.46 -8.42 -2.78
CA GLU A 389 15.65 -9.69 -3.48
C GLU A 389 15.45 -10.85 -2.50
N GLY A 390 14.56 -11.77 -2.84
CA GLY A 390 14.20 -12.88 -1.95
C GLY A 390 13.16 -12.55 -0.88
N PHE A 391 12.52 -11.37 -0.93
CA PHE A 391 11.34 -11.04 -0.12
C PHE A 391 10.28 -12.14 -0.20
N LYS A 392 9.67 -12.46 0.94
CA LYS A 392 8.56 -13.39 1.05
C LYS A 392 7.53 -12.82 2.01
N VAL A 393 6.29 -12.81 1.56
CA VAL A 393 5.14 -12.38 2.36
C VAL A 393 4.98 -13.30 3.56
N HIS A 394 4.75 -12.74 4.75
CA HIS A 394 4.46 -13.55 5.92
C HIS A 394 3.04 -14.15 5.83
N PRO A 395 2.85 -15.48 5.93
CA PRO A 395 1.58 -16.14 5.59
C PRO A 395 0.41 -15.80 6.53
N ILE A 396 0.69 -15.29 7.73
CA ILE A 396 -0.34 -14.89 8.71
C ILE A 396 -0.67 -13.39 8.62
N TYR A 397 0.16 -12.59 7.93
CA TYR A 397 -0.04 -11.15 7.79
C TYR A 397 0.37 -10.69 6.40
N ASP A 398 -0.40 -11.15 5.41
CA ASP A 398 -0.11 -11.00 3.98
C ASP A 398 -0.43 -9.62 3.41
N ASP A 399 -1.23 -8.83 4.13
CA ASP A 399 -1.63 -7.48 3.79
C ASP A 399 -0.84 -6.37 4.52
N PHE A 400 0.19 -6.71 5.30
CA PHE A 400 1.02 -5.71 5.99
C PHE A 400 1.85 -4.86 5.02
N THR A 401 2.70 -5.50 4.21
CA THR A 401 3.67 -4.79 3.35
C THR A 401 3.23 -4.72 1.90
N VAL A 402 2.71 -5.81 1.34
CA VAL A 402 2.48 -5.94 -0.12
C VAL A 402 1.68 -4.76 -0.71
N PRO A 403 0.61 -4.26 -0.06
CA PRO A 403 -0.14 -3.12 -0.59
C PRO A 403 0.68 -1.82 -0.68
N THR A 404 1.73 -1.67 0.13
CA THR A 404 2.57 -0.47 0.17
C THR A 404 3.59 -0.39 -0.98
N PHE A 405 3.87 -1.50 -1.68
CA PHE A 405 4.76 -1.55 -2.85
C PHE A 405 4.13 -0.96 -4.12
N ASP A 406 3.46 0.19 -4.00
CA ASP A 406 2.66 0.84 -5.03
C ASP A 406 3.35 2.07 -5.65
N GLY A 407 4.59 2.37 -5.22
CA GLY A 407 5.35 3.54 -5.66
C GLY A 407 4.85 4.88 -5.11
N LYS A 408 3.89 4.86 -4.19
CA LYS A 408 3.28 6.04 -3.57
C LYS A 408 3.48 6.10 -2.05
N HIS A 409 4.13 5.10 -1.47
CA HIS A 409 4.64 5.14 -0.09
C HIS A 409 6.13 5.34 -0.12
N ASN A 410 6.61 6.27 0.70
CA ASN A 410 8.01 6.54 0.87
C ASN A 410 8.49 6.02 2.21
N LEU A 411 9.72 5.53 2.25
CA LEU A 411 10.34 5.07 3.48
C LEU A 411 10.56 6.23 4.44
N ILE A 412 10.38 5.93 5.71
CA ILE A 412 10.81 6.77 6.83
C ILE A 412 11.88 6.02 7.61
N ASN A 413 12.98 6.71 7.92
CA ASN A 413 14.18 6.08 8.48
C ASN A 413 14.50 6.57 9.90
N GLY A 414 15.02 5.66 10.74
CA GLY A 414 15.70 5.99 12.00
C GLY A 414 14.88 6.07 13.29
N GLY A 415 13.55 5.97 13.23
CA GLY A 415 12.69 6.05 14.40
C GLY A 415 12.48 7.47 14.94
N SER A 416 11.34 7.70 15.57
CA SER A 416 11.04 8.89 16.36
C SER A 416 11.22 8.67 17.86
N TRP A 417 10.98 9.72 18.66
CA TRP A 417 10.97 9.62 20.12
C TRP A 417 9.99 8.58 20.69
N VAL A 418 8.89 8.30 19.98
CA VAL A 418 7.88 7.31 20.38
C VAL A 418 8.09 5.92 19.77
N SER A 419 8.96 5.79 18.77
CA SER A 419 9.25 4.52 18.10
C SER A 419 9.85 3.51 19.05
N CYS A 420 9.10 2.44 19.34
CA CYS A 420 9.43 1.41 20.31
C CYS A 420 9.54 0.02 19.67
N GLY A 421 10.30 -0.87 20.30
CA GLY A 421 10.41 -2.26 19.83
C GLY A 421 11.11 -2.33 18.46
N ASN A 422 10.49 -2.98 17.48
CA ASN A 422 11.01 -3.09 16.12
C ASN A 422 11.26 -1.73 15.47
N LEU A 423 10.36 -0.75 15.66
CA LEU A 423 10.48 0.63 15.13
C LEU A 423 11.77 1.35 15.59
N ALA A 424 12.40 0.90 16.67
CA ALA A 424 13.63 1.46 17.21
C ALA A 424 14.91 0.78 16.70
N THR A 425 14.79 -0.21 15.81
CA THR A 425 15.93 -0.99 15.32
C THR A 425 16.52 -0.44 14.03
N GLN A 426 17.78 -0.79 13.77
CA GLN A 426 18.48 -0.37 12.56
C GLN A 426 17.95 -1.00 11.26
N GLU A 427 17.22 -2.11 11.36
CA GLU A 427 16.70 -2.87 10.22
C GLU A 427 15.24 -2.55 9.89
N SER A 428 14.56 -1.75 10.73
CA SER A 428 13.15 -1.46 10.56
C SER A 428 12.88 -0.70 9.28
N ARG A 429 11.91 -1.16 8.48
CA ARG A 429 11.49 -0.49 7.25
C ARG A 429 9.99 -0.23 7.29
N TYR A 430 9.64 1.05 7.22
CA TYR A 430 8.26 1.52 7.25
C TYR A 430 8.02 2.46 6.09
N GLY A 431 7.05 2.12 5.25
CA GLY A 431 6.59 2.95 4.15
C GLY A 431 5.33 3.68 4.55
N PHE A 432 5.25 4.97 4.22
CA PHE A 432 4.09 5.79 4.58
C PHE A 432 3.64 6.66 3.41
N ARG A 433 2.32 6.93 3.33
CA ARG A 433 1.78 7.84 2.31
C ARG A 433 2.36 9.24 2.50
N ARG A 434 2.79 9.85 1.39
CA ARG A 434 3.50 11.13 1.37
C ARG A 434 2.75 12.31 2.01
N HIS A 435 1.43 12.25 2.06
CA HIS A 435 0.56 13.33 2.56
C HIS A 435 0.08 13.15 4.00
N PHE A 436 0.32 11.98 4.62
CA PHE A 436 -0.05 11.77 6.02
C PHE A 436 1.07 12.24 6.95
N TYR A 437 0.68 12.68 8.13
CA TYR A 437 1.60 13.11 9.18
C TYR A 437 1.93 11.96 10.12
N GLN A 438 3.19 11.90 10.54
CA GLN A 438 3.72 11.09 11.64
C GLN A 438 4.62 11.98 12.51
N HIS A 439 5.27 11.43 13.54
CA HIS A 439 6.40 12.11 14.21
C HIS A 439 7.65 12.07 13.32
N VAL A 440 7.55 12.73 12.18
CA VAL A 440 8.50 12.66 11.07
C VAL A 440 8.90 14.06 10.65
N GLY A 441 10.21 14.27 10.53
CA GLY A 441 10.83 15.43 9.93
C GLY A 441 11.73 14.98 8.79
N PHE A 442 12.84 15.68 8.58
CA PHE A 442 13.79 15.28 7.55
C PHE A 442 15.19 15.82 7.81
N ARG A 443 16.13 15.15 7.15
CA ARG A 443 17.48 15.61 6.88
C ARG A 443 17.60 15.81 5.38
N TYR A 444 18.35 16.80 4.93
CA TYR A 444 18.64 16.96 3.50
C TYR A 444 20.08 16.59 3.18
N VAL A 445 20.30 16.21 1.92
CA VAL A 445 21.61 15.86 1.37
C VAL A 445 21.91 16.67 0.13
N GLU A 446 23.19 16.93 -0.10
CA GLU A 446 23.70 17.38 -1.40
C GLU A 446 24.21 16.15 -2.15
N SER A 447 23.43 15.69 -3.12
CA SER A 447 23.70 14.45 -3.84
C SER A 447 23.08 14.45 -5.24
N SER A 448 23.78 13.83 -6.18
CA SER A 448 23.27 13.49 -7.51
C SER A 448 23.10 11.98 -7.69
N TYR A 449 23.14 11.20 -6.61
CA TYR A 449 22.92 9.76 -6.66
C TYR A 449 21.46 9.49 -7.04
N GLU A 450 21.25 8.61 -8.01
CA GLU A 450 19.95 8.10 -8.39
C GLU A 450 19.88 6.63 -7.98
N GLU A 451 19.06 6.35 -6.98
CA GLU A 451 18.84 5.00 -6.49
C GLU A 451 18.07 4.16 -7.52
N LYS A 452 18.51 2.92 -7.72
CA LYS A 452 17.86 1.99 -8.64
C LYS A 452 16.80 1.18 -7.89
N VAL A 453 15.70 1.82 -7.52
CA VAL A 453 14.55 1.11 -6.96
C VAL A 453 13.73 0.52 -8.11
N THR A 454 13.65 -0.80 -8.17
CA THR A 454 12.70 -1.47 -9.07
C THR A 454 11.49 -1.83 -8.23
N THR A 455 10.37 -1.12 -8.39
CA THR A 455 9.09 -1.53 -7.80
C THR A 455 8.60 -2.78 -8.56
N ASN A 456 9.16 -3.94 -8.22
CA ASN A 456 8.86 -5.23 -8.82
C ASN A 456 7.57 -5.80 -8.18
N SER A 457 6.41 -5.40 -8.67
CA SER A 457 5.16 -6.11 -8.37
C SER A 457 5.16 -7.44 -9.14
N TYR A 458 5.25 -8.57 -8.43
CA TYR A 458 4.82 -9.85 -8.97
C TYR A 458 3.46 -10.18 -8.35
N THR A 459 2.51 -10.62 -9.16
CA THR A 459 1.17 -10.90 -8.68
C THR A 459 1.10 -12.30 -8.08
N THR A 460 0.60 -12.41 -6.84
CA THR A 460 0.37 -13.68 -6.13
C THR A 460 -1.11 -14.01 -5.95
N ASP A 461 -2.00 -13.10 -6.35
CA ASP A 461 -3.43 -13.39 -6.35
C ASP A 461 -3.74 -14.53 -7.32
N SER A 462 -4.35 -15.60 -6.79
CA SER A 462 -4.60 -16.82 -7.57
C SER A 462 -5.50 -16.59 -8.79
N ILE A 463 -6.46 -15.67 -8.74
CA ILE A 463 -7.35 -15.36 -9.86
C ILE A 463 -6.58 -14.52 -10.89
N ILE A 464 -5.85 -13.49 -10.47
CA ILE A 464 -5.07 -12.67 -11.39
C ILE A 464 -3.99 -13.49 -12.07
N SER A 465 -3.28 -14.32 -11.31
CA SER A 465 -2.24 -15.20 -11.84
C SER A 465 -2.78 -16.20 -12.85
N GLN A 466 -3.96 -16.79 -12.58
CA GLN A 466 -4.65 -17.63 -13.56
C GLN A 466 -5.00 -16.86 -14.84
N TYR A 467 -5.43 -15.60 -14.74
CA TYR A 467 -5.74 -14.77 -15.92
C TYR A 467 -4.49 -14.27 -16.65
N CYS A 468 -3.38 -14.02 -15.93
CA CYS A 468 -2.06 -13.76 -16.51
C CYS A 468 -1.60 -14.97 -17.31
N HIS A 469 -1.73 -16.18 -16.73
CA HIS A 469 -1.36 -17.42 -17.40
C HIS A 469 -2.31 -17.76 -18.55
N PHE A 470 -3.61 -17.55 -18.39
CA PHE A 470 -4.61 -17.72 -19.45
C PHE A 470 -4.34 -16.80 -20.65
N GLY A 471 -3.94 -15.56 -20.38
CA GLY A 471 -3.63 -14.58 -21.42
C GLY A 471 -2.26 -14.80 -22.06
N TRP A 472 -1.23 -15.08 -21.28
CA TRP A 472 0.16 -14.96 -21.71
C TRP A 472 1.00 -16.23 -21.55
N GLY A 473 0.52 -17.20 -20.78
CA GLY A 473 1.19 -18.47 -20.55
C GLY A 473 0.97 -19.48 -21.68
N GLU A 474 1.84 -20.49 -21.72
CA GLU A 474 1.64 -21.69 -22.53
C GLU A 474 0.60 -22.59 -21.88
N ASN A 475 -0.29 -23.20 -22.66
CA ASN A 475 -1.23 -24.18 -22.14
C ASN A 475 -0.72 -25.60 -22.38
N GLY A 476 -0.81 -26.45 -21.34
CA GLY A 476 -0.34 -27.83 -21.39
C GLY A 476 -1.21 -28.79 -22.22
N LEU A 477 -2.36 -28.34 -22.74
CA LEU A 477 -3.32 -29.18 -23.47
C LEU A 477 -3.27 -29.02 -24.99
N GLY A 478 -2.40 -28.14 -25.52
CA GLY A 478 -2.22 -27.94 -26.97
C GLY A 478 -3.38 -27.23 -27.66
N VAL A 479 -4.24 -26.53 -26.91
CA VAL A 479 -5.27 -25.63 -27.45
C VAL A 479 -4.60 -24.30 -27.82
N GLU A 480 -5.05 -23.58 -28.85
CA GLU A 480 -4.45 -22.29 -29.17
C GLU A 480 -4.75 -21.26 -28.06
N ASN A 481 -3.84 -20.32 -27.77
CA ASN A 481 -4.08 -19.28 -26.76
C ASN A 481 -5.33 -18.47 -27.15
N TYR A 482 -6.32 -18.46 -26.26
CA TYR A 482 -7.66 -17.99 -26.60
C TYR A 482 -7.73 -16.51 -26.97
N PRO A 483 -7.19 -15.56 -26.19
CA PRO A 483 -7.23 -14.15 -26.58
C PRO A 483 -6.51 -13.89 -27.91
N THR A 484 -5.38 -14.58 -28.15
CA THR A 484 -4.63 -14.50 -29.42
C THR A 484 -5.47 -15.01 -30.59
N LYS A 485 -6.12 -16.17 -30.40
CA LYS A 485 -7.00 -16.76 -31.42
C LYS A 485 -8.16 -15.82 -31.72
N CYS A 486 -8.85 -15.31 -30.72
CA CYS A 486 -9.97 -14.38 -30.90
C CYS A 486 -9.55 -13.11 -31.65
N ALA A 487 -8.43 -12.49 -31.29
CA ALA A 487 -7.92 -11.30 -31.97
C ALA A 487 -7.54 -11.60 -33.44
N SER A 488 -6.86 -12.71 -33.71
CA SER A 488 -6.54 -13.14 -35.07
C SER A 488 -7.79 -13.32 -35.93
N LEU A 489 -8.83 -13.93 -35.37
CA LEU A 489 -10.10 -14.15 -36.05
C LEU A 489 -10.84 -12.84 -36.28
N ALA A 490 -10.83 -11.93 -35.31
CA ALA A 490 -11.40 -10.60 -35.49
C ALA A 490 -10.72 -9.83 -36.62
N LEU A 491 -9.38 -9.88 -36.69
CA LEU A 491 -8.61 -9.28 -37.79
C LEU A 491 -8.92 -9.93 -39.15
N GLU A 492 -9.16 -11.24 -39.19
CA GLU A 492 -9.60 -11.97 -40.38
C GLU A 492 -10.97 -11.46 -40.87
N TYR A 493 -11.97 -11.35 -39.98
CA TYR A 493 -13.29 -10.81 -40.36
C TYR A 493 -13.26 -9.33 -40.74
N MET A 494 -12.34 -8.55 -40.17
CA MET A 494 -12.17 -7.16 -40.56
C MET A 494 -11.69 -7.03 -42.00
N GLN A 495 -10.94 -7.99 -42.56
CA GLN A 495 -10.45 -7.96 -43.95
C GLN A 495 -9.91 -6.56 -44.35
N ASP A 496 -10.49 -5.97 -45.41
CA ASP A 496 -10.18 -4.64 -45.94
C ASP A 496 -11.06 -3.52 -45.35
N LYS A 497 -11.89 -3.81 -44.33
CA LYS A 497 -12.66 -2.78 -43.62
C LYS A 497 -11.71 -1.81 -42.89
N PRO A 498 -12.15 -0.58 -42.61
CA PRO A 498 -11.37 0.37 -41.81
C PRO A 498 -10.97 -0.24 -40.45
N LYS A 499 -9.72 -0.05 -40.03
CA LYS A 499 -9.18 -0.55 -38.76
C LYS A 499 -8.60 0.60 -37.94
N ARG A 500 -9.36 1.67 -37.75
CA ARG A 500 -8.91 2.87 -37.02
C ARG A 500 -8.92 2.61 -35.52
N LYS A 501 -10.07 2.22 -34.98
CA LYS A 501 -10.28 2.07 -33.54
C LYS A 501 -10.98 0.75 -33.21
N ALA A 502 -10.38 -0.07 -32.34
CA ALA A 502 -11.03 -1.24 -31.75
C ALA A 502 -11.36 -0.99 -30.27
N PHE A 503 -12.43 -1.63 -29.79
CA PHE A 503 -12.84 -1.61 -28.39
C PHE A 503 -12.91 -3.04 -27.85
N ASP A 504 -12.03 -3.38 -26.91
CA ASP A 504 -11.96 -4.69 -26.28
C ASP A 504 -12.60 -4.60 -24.88
N ILE A 505 -13.77 -5.18 -24.70
CA ILE A 505 -14.58 -5.08 -23.49
C ILE A 505 -14.50 -6.40 -22.73
N GLY A 506 -14.13 -6.32 -21.45
CA GLY A 506 -13.74 -7.50 -20.66
C GLY A 506 -12.32 -7.95 -20.97
N CYS A 507 -11.41 -7.00 -21.18
CA CYS A 507 -10.07 -7.26 -21.71
C CYS A 507 -9.14 -8.01 -20.73
N ALA A 508 -9.52 -8.17 -19.47
CA ALA A 508 -8.70 -8.79 -18.41
C ALA A 508 -7.25 -8.26 -18.41
N ILE A 509 -6.25 -9.12 -18.62
CA ILE A 509 -4.81 -8.78 -18.63
C ILE A 509 -4.34 -8.32 -20.03
N GLY A 510 -5.28 -7.89 -20.89
CA GLY A 510 -5.02 -7.12 -22.10
C GLY A 510 -4.50 -7.89 -23.32
N ARG A 511 -4.28 -9.21 -23.26
CA ARG A 511 -3.69 -9.97 -24.38
C ARG A 511 -4.42 -9.74 -25.72
N SER A 512 -5.74 -9.82 -25.75
CA SER A 512 -6.54 -9.56 -26.96
C SER A 512 -6.37 -8.12 -27.46
N SER A 513 -6.29 -7.14 -26.55
CA SER A 513 -6.08 -5.74 -26.90
C SER A 513 -4.74 -5.53 -27.62
N PHE A 514 -3.65 -6.13 -27.10
CA PHE A 514 -2.34 -6.06 -27.75
C PHE A 514 -2.33 -6.75 -29.12
N GLU A 515 -2.96 -7.92 -29.24
CA GLU A 515 -3.01 -8.66 -30.51
C GLU A 515 -3.86 -7.94 -31.57
N LEU A 516 -4.96 -7.29 -31.18
CA LEU A 516 -5.75 -6.45 -32.07
C LEU A 516 -4.94 -5.24 -32.57
N ALA A 517 -4.07 -4.67 -31.74
CA ALA A 517 -3.24 -3.51 -32.09
C ALA A 517 -2.22 -3.79 -33.21
N ARG A 518 -2.01 -5.05 -33.60
CA ARG A 518 -1.29 -5.41 -34.83
C ARG A 518 -1.96 -4.84 -36.07
N GLY A 519 -3.30 -4.85 -36.10
CA GLY A 519 -4.08 -4.43 -37.27
C GLY A 519 -4.78 -3.08 -37.12
N PHE A 520 -4.96 -2.60 -35.88
CA PHE A 520 -5.63 -1.33 -35.61
C PHE A 520 -4.67 -0.18 -35.32
N ASP A 521 -5.10 1.05 -35.58
CA ASP A 521 -4.33 2.26 -35.23
C ASP A 521 -4.40 2.56 -33.72
N GLU A 522 -5.58 2.32 -33.11
CA GLU A 522 -5.84 2.48 -31.68
C GLU A 522 -6.73 1.33 -31.17
N VAL A 523 -6.42 0.81 -29.98
CA VAL A 523 -7.24 -0.17 -29.28
C VAL A 523 -7.48 0.30 -27.85
N ILE A 524 -8.74 0.35 -27.44
CA ILE A 524 -9.11 0.64 -26.05
C ILE A 524 -9.57 -0.67 -25.40
N GLY A 525 -8.85 -1.12 -24.39
CA GLY A 525 -9.24 -2.24 -23.53
C GLY A 525 -9.95 -1.74 -22.27
N VAL A 526 -11.07 -2.36 -21.89
CA VAL A 526 -11.76 -2.07 -20.63
C VAL A 526 -12.11 -3.32 -19.86
N ASP A 527 -12.07 -3.23 -18.54
CA ASP A 527 -12.50 -4.29 -17.64
C ASP A 527 -13.13 -3.69 -16.38
N PHE A 528 -14.00 -4.43 -15.71
CA PHE A 528 -14.62 -4.00 -14.47
C PHE A 528 -13.61 -4.02 -13.30
N SER A 529 -12.68 -4.99 -13.32
CA SER A 529 -11.68 -5.19 -12.28
C SER A 529 -10.51 -4.21 -12.44
N ALA A 530 -10.35 -3.30 -11.47
CA ALA A 530 -9.17 -2.44 -11.39
C ALA A 530 -7.87 -3.25 -11.37
N ARG A 531 -7.89 -4.41 -10.71
CA ARG A 531 -6.71 -5.27 -10.49
C ARG A 531 -6.20 -5.88 -11.79
N PHE A 532 -7.11 -6.31 -12.68
CA PHE A 532 -6.72 -6.79 -14.01
C PHE A 532 -6.16 -5.67 -14.89
N ILE A 533 -6.80 -4.49 -14.84
CA ILE A 533 -6.35 -3.32 -15.60
C ILE A 533 -4.97 -2.83 -15.14
N GLN A 534 -4.67 -2.90 -13.83
CA GLN A 534 -3.35 -2.57 -13.30
C GLN A 534 -2.25 -3.45 -13.91
N GLU A 535 -2.44 -4.77 -13.99
CA GLU A 535 -1.46 -5.67 -14.62
C GLU A 535 -1.32 -5.42 -16.13
N ALA A 536 -2.43 -5.18 -16.83
CA ALA A 536 -2.41 -4.83 -18.26
C ALA A 536 -1.67 -3.51 -18.51
N GLN A 537 -1.86 -2.51 -17.65
CA GLN A 537 -1.18 -1.23 -17.70
C GLN A 537 0.31 -1.38 -17.34
N ALA A 538 0.65 -2.16 -16.32
CA ALA A 538 2.04 -2.44 -15.95
C ALA A 538 2.79 -3.12 -17.10
N LEU A 539 2.17 -4.12 -17.75
CA LEU A 539 2.74 -4.76 -18.93
C LEU A 539 2.91 -3.77 -20.10
N LYS A 540 1.95 -2.86 -20.30
CA LYS A 540 2.05 -1.80 -21.31
C LYS A 540 3.18 -0.79 -21.01
N GLU A 541 3.41 -0.46 -19.74
CA GLU A 541 4.40 0.53 -19.31
C GLU A 541 5.82 -0.05 -19.25
N ASN A 542 5.95 -1.28 -18.77
CA ASN A 542 7.25 -1.88 -18.49
C ASN A 542 7.67 -2.91 -19.55
N GLY A 543 6.75 -3.38 -20.39
CA GLY A 543 7.00 -4.45 -21.38
C GLY A 543 7.15 -5.83 -20.76
N VAL A 544 7.05 -5.95 -19.43
CA VAL A 544 7.27 -7.18 -18.66
C VAL A 544 6.12 -7.40 -17.68
N LEU A 545 5.64 -8.63 -17.57
CA LEU A 545 4.64 -9.10 -16.60
C LEU A 545 5.19 -10.32 -15.86
N ARG A 546 5.07 -10.35 -14.52
CA ARG A 546 5.56 -11.44 -13.67
C ARG A 546 4.46 -11.96 -12.76
N TYR A 547 4.27 -13.28 -12.71
CA TYR A 547 3.23 -13.93 -11.91
C TYR A 547 3.65 -15.34 -11.48
N VAL A 548 2.94 -15.91 -10.50
CA VAL A 548 3.17 -17.28 -10.02
C VAL A 548 1.95 -18.17 -10.28
N MET A 549 2.16 -19.43 -10.67
CA MET A 549 1.08 -20.42 -10.77
C MET A 549 1.29 -21.56 -9.79
N PRO A 550 0.24 -21.99 -9.07
CA PRO A 550 0.33 -23.15 -8.19
C PRO A 550 0.55 -24.41 -9.01
N THR A 551 1.38 -25.31 -8.49
CA THR A 551 1.69 -26.61 -9.11
C THR A 551 1.04 -27.75 -8.34
N GLU A 552 1.30 -27.85 -7.04
CA GLU A 552 0.72 -28.83 -6.11
C GLU A 552 0.82 -28.31 -4.66
N GLY A 553 -0.30 -28.26 -3.94
CA GLY A 553 -0.33 -27.76 -2.56
C GLY A 553 0.17 -26.31 -2.47
N GLU A 554 1.21 -26.09 -1.66
CA GLU A 554 1.88 -24.79 -1.48
C GLU A 554 3.01 -24.55 -2.51
N LEU A 555 3.26 -25.48 -3.44
CA LEU A 555 4.32 -25.34 -4.45
C LEU A 555 3.85 -24.47 -5.61
N GLU A 556 4.71 -23.55 -6.07
CA GLU A 556 4.42 -22.61 -7.14
C GLU A 556 5.54 -22.56 -8.20
N ASN A 557 5.17 -22.20 -9.43
CA ASN A 557 6.09 -21.90 -10.52
C ASN A 557 6.03 -20.41 -10.84
N PHE A 558 7.20 -19.81 -11.09
CA PHE A 558 7.33 -18.41 -11.49
C PHE A 558 7.31 -18.27 -13.01
N TYR A 559 6.59 -17.26 -13.49
CA TYR A 559 6.48 -16.93 -14.91
C TYR A 559 6.85 -15.46 -15.11
N GLU A 560 7.62 -15.21 -16.16
CA GLU A 560 7.90 -13.88 -16.69
C GLU A 560 7.47 -13.85 -18.15
N VAL A 561 6.79 -12.79 -18.53
CA VAL A 561 6.24 -12.55 -19.86
C VAL A 561 6.86 -11.26 -20.35
N ASN A 562 7.53 -11.30 -21.50
CA ASN A 562 8.04 -10.11 -22.16
C ASN A 562 7.26 -9.85 -23.46
N LEU A 563 6.74 -8.63 -23.67
CA LEU A 563 6.01 -8.29 -24.90
C LEU A 563 6.86 -8.50 -26.16
N ALA A 564 8.18 -8.34 -26.06
CA ALA A 564 9.10 -8.57 -27.16
C ALA A 564 9.07 -10.02 -27.65
N ASP A 565 8.89 -11.00 -26.76
CA ASP A 565 8.84 -12.43 -27.12
C ASP A 565 7.63 -12.75 -28.00
N PHE A 566 6.58 -11.93 -27.90
CA PHE A 566 5.38 -12.04 -28.72
C PHE A 566 5.40 -11.11 -29.93
N ASN A 567 6.47 -10.35 -30.17
CA ASN A 567 6.51 -9.28 -31.18
C ASN A 567 5.37 -8.27 -31.00
N LEU A 568 5.12 -7.83 -29.76
CA LEU A 568 4.07 -6.87 -29.38
C LEU A 568 4.62 -5.57 -28.79
N GLU A 569 5.94 -5.40 -28.77
CA GLU A 569 6.61 -4.25 -28.14
C GLU A 569 6.27 -2.92 -28.81
N ASN A 570 5.96 -2.91 -30.11
CA ASN A 570 5.57 -1.67 -30.80
C ASN A 570 4.08 -1.37 -30.62
N GLU A 571 3.26 -2.41 -30.50
CA GLU A 571 1.81 -2.39 -30.38
C GLU A 571 1.37 -1.78 -29.04
N ARG A 572 2.21 -1.84 -27.99
CA ARG A 572 1.94 -1.20 -26.68
C ARG A 572 1.59 0.30 -26.78
N LYS A 573 2.08 1.00 -27.81
CA LYS A 573 1.82 2.43 -28.04
C LYS A 573 0.42 2.73 -28.58
N LYS A 574 -0.25 1.70 -29.09
CA LYS A 574 -1.58 1.78 -29.71
C LYS A 574 -2.68 1.34 -28.76
N VAL A 575 -2.35 0.76 -27.61
CA VAL A 575 -3.32 0.28 -26.62
C VAL A 575 -3.49 1.28 -25.48
N ALA A 576 -4.72 1.43 -24.99
CA ALA A 576 -5.04 2.13 -23.76
C ALA A 576 -5.99 1.28 -22.92
N PHE A 577 -5.74 1.20 -21.61
CA PHE A 577 -6.57 0.42 -20.68
C PHE A 577 -7.35 1.33 -19.74
N TRP A 578 -8.60 0.97 -19.46
CA TRP A 578 -9.45 1.70 -18.51
C TRP A 578 -10.26 0.74 -17.65
N GLN A 579 -10.41 1.07 -16.38
CA GLN A 579 -11.45 0.44 -15.57
C GLN A 579 -12.82 1.01 -15.99
N SER A 580 -13.76 0.15 -16.38
CA SER A 580 -15.11 0.56 -16.76
C SER A 580 -16.12 -0.58 -16.63
N ASP A 581 -17.35 -0.22 -16.28
CA ASP A 581 -18.49 -1.14 -16.28
C ASP A 581 -19.07 -1.27 -17.70
N ALA A 582 -19.08 -2.49 -18.25
CA ALA A 582 -19.65 -2.80 -19.57
C ALA A 582 -21.16 -2.48 -19.66
N CYS A 583 -21.90 -2.62 -18.55
CA CYS A 583 -23.31 -2.27 -18.47
C CYS A 583 -23.54 -0.77 -18.23
N ASN A 584 -22.48 0.04 -18.05
CA ASN A 584 -22.56 1.48 -17.82
C ASN A 584 -21.40 2.26 -18.44
N LEU A 585 -21.08 1.95 -19.69
CA LEU A 585 -19.97 2.54 -20.42
C LEU A 585 -20.17 4.05 -20.67
N LYS A 586 -19.14 4.86 -20.39
CA LYS A 586 -19.16 6.31 -20.58
C LYS A 586 -19.47 6.70 -22.04
N PRO A 587 -20.13 7.85 -22.31
CA PRO A 587 -20.44 8.31 -23.67
C PRO A 587 -19.23 8.60 -24.56
N ILE A 588 -18.04 8.73 -23.97
CA ILE A 588 -16.78 8.98 -24.70
C ILE A 588 -16.34 7.78 -25.55
N PHE A 589 -16.79 6.57 -25.24
CA PHE A 589 -16.44 5.36 -25.99
C PHE A 589 -17.37 5.21 -27.21
N LYS A 590 -16.95 5.78 -28.35
CA LYS A 590 -17.68 5.78 -29.62
C LYS A 590 -16.70 5.78 -30.81
N GLU A 591 -17.26 5.69 -32.02
CA GLU A 591 -16.55 5.79 -33.30
C GLU A 591 -15.59 4.61 -33.56
N PHE A 592 -15.94 3.41 -33.07
CA PHE A 592 -15.17 2.19 -33.27
C PHE A 592 -15.48 1.48 -34.59
N ASP A 593 -14.48 0.85 -35.19
CA ASP A 593 -14.66 -0.04 -36.35
C ASP A 593 -14.89 -1.50 -35.91
N LEU A 594 -14.40 -1.85 -34.72
CA LEU A 594 -14.60 -3.15 -34.08
C LEU A 594 -14.92 -2.98 -32.60
N VAL A 595 -15.94 -3.67 -32.11
CA VAL A 595 -16.12 -3.96 -30.69
C VAL A 595 -15.96 -5.46 -30.50
N PHE A 596 -15.03 -5.86 -29.64
CA PHE A 596 -14.80 -7.24 -29.24
C PHE A 596 -15.20 -7.42 -27.77
N ALA A 597 -15.97 -8.46 -27.47
CA ALA A 597 -16.39 -8.81 -26.11
C ALA A 597 -16.11 -10.30 -25.85
N GLY A 598 -14.95 -10.58 -25.26
CA GLY A 598 -14.44 -11.93 -25.08
C GLY A 598 -14.90 -12.58 -23.78
N ASN A 599 -15.65 -13.68 -23.84
CA ASN A 599 -16.12 -14.45 -22.67
C ASN A 599 -16.83 -13.57 -21.59
N LEU A 600 -17.64 -12.62 -22.04
CA LEU A 600 -18.16 -11.55 -21.17
C LEU A 600 -19.66 -11.66 -20.86
N ILE A 601 -20.50 -12.03 -21.85
CA ILE A 601 -21.95 -11.78 -21.79
C ILE A 601 -22.66 -12.46 -20.62
N ASP A 602 -22.24 -13.67 -20.26
CA ASP A 602 -22.76 -14.48 -19.16
C ASP A 602 -22.14 -14.13 -17.79
N ARG A 603 -21.35 -13.04 -17.75
CA ARG A 603 -20.76 -12.45 -16.54
C ARG A 603 -21.30 -11.06 -16.20
N LEU A 604 -22.20 -10.53 -17.02
CA LEU A 604 -22.77 -9.19 -16.84
C LEU A 604 -24.02 -9.22 -15.96
N TYR A 605 -24.18 -8.25 -15.08
CA TYR A 605 -25.40 -8.14 -14.27
C TYR A 605 -26.64 -7.72 -15.08
N ASP A 606 -26.45 -7.04 -16.22
CA ASP A 606 -27.53 -6.69 -17.17
C ASP A 606 -27.03 -6.77 -18.63
N PRO A 607 -26.97 -7.98 -19.22
CA PRO A 607 -26.43 -8.21 -20.55
C PRO A 607 -27.23 -7.48 -21.65
N LYS A 608 -28.55 -7.37 -21.50
CA LYS A 608 -29.37 -6.63 -22.47
C LYS A 608 -28.99 -5.15 -22.51
N LYS A 609 -28.80 -4.51 -21.34
CA LYS A 609 -28.38 -3.10 -21.26
C LYS A 609 -27.04 -2.86 -21.98
N PHE A 610 -26.10 -3.80 -21.84
CA PHE A 610 -24.83 -3.76 -22.57
C PHE A 610 -25.06 -3.82 -24.08
N LEU A 611 -25.78 -4.83 -24.57
CA LEU A 611 -26.05 -5.04 -25.99
C LEU A 611 -26.79 -3.86 -26.64
N ASP A 612 -27.81 -3.32 -25.97
CA ASP A 612 -28.58 -2.16 -26.44
C ASP A 612 -27.68 -0.92 -26.68
N SER A 613 -26.55 -0.82 -25.98
CA SER A 613 -25.65 0.33 -26.09
C SER A 613 -24.71 0.27 -27.30
N LEU A 614 -24.48 -0.91 -27.88
CA LEU A 614 -23.37 -1.17 -28.83
C LEU A 614 -23.53 -0.43 -30.16
N ALA A 615 -24.74 -0.36 -30.71
CA ALA A 615 -25.00 0.27 -32.01
C ALA A 615 -24.56 1.74 -32.06
N SER A 616 -24.67 2.46 -30.94
CA SER A 616 -24.27 3.87 -30.82
C SER A 616 -22.74 4.07 -30.78
N ARG A 617 -21.98 3.01 -30.54
CA ARG A 617 -20.52 3.06 -30.36
C ARG A 617 -19.76 2.66 -31.61
N LEU A 618 -20.38 1.88 -32.49
CA LEU A 618 -19.80 1.42 -33.75
C LEU A 618 -20.08 2.39 -34.91
N ASN A 619 -19.10 2.54 -35.80
CA ASN A 619 -19.25 3.14 -37.12
C ASN A 619 -20.12 2.25 -38.01
N ASP A 620 -20.75 2.83 -39.03
CA ASP A 620 -21.57 2.09 -39.98
C ASP A 620 -20.71 1.07 -40.75
N GLY A 621 -21.20 -0.17 -40.86
CA GLY A 621 -20.45 -1.29 -41.40
C GLY A 621 -19.35 -1.87 -40.47
N GLY A 622 -19.18 -1.33 -39.27
CA GLY A 622 -18.31 -1.85 -38.21
C GLY A 622 -18.82 -3.17 -37.64
N LEU A 623 -17.92 -3.91 -36.98
CA LEU A 623 -18.20 -5.25 -36.47
C LEU A 623 -18.35 -5.29 -34.95
N PHE A 624 -19.32 -6.04 -34.47
CA PHE A 624 -19.39 -6.52 -33.09
C PHE A 624 -19.10 -8.02 -33.08
N ILE A 625 -18.04 -8.41 -32.38
CA ILE A 625 -17.64 -9.81 -32.23
C ILE A 625 -17.71 -10.16 -30.75
N MET A 626 -18.37 -11.26 -30.43
CA MET A 626 -18.51 -11.72 -29.05
C MET A 626 -18.26 -13.21 -28.97
N THR A 627 -17.71 -13.65 -27.85
CA THR A 627 -17.57 -15.07 -27.53
C THR A 627 -18.12 -15.36 -26.14
N SER A 628 -18.79 -16.50 -25.96
CA SER A 628 -19.15 -17.00 -24.63
C SER A 628 -19.50 -18.49 -24.66
N PRO A 629 -19.22 -19.26 -23.60
CA PRO A 629 -19.70 -20.62 -23.43
C PRO A 629 -21.16 -20.69 -22.95
N TYR A 630 -21.80 -19.55 -22.69
CA TYR A 630 -23.18 -19.41 -22.23
C TYR A 630 -23.48 -20.18 -20.93
N THR A 631 -22.55 -20.10 -19.99
CA THR A 631 -22.61 -20.87 -18.73
C THR A 631 -23.58 -20.31 -17.69
N TRP A 632 -24.17 -19.13 -17.94
CA TRP A 632 -25.20 -18.43 -17.17
C TRP A 632 -25.28 -18.82 -15.68
N GLN A 633 -24.77 -17.92 -14.84
CA GLN A 633 -24.68 -18.12 -13.38
C GLN A 633 -25.49 -17.02 -12.69
N GLU A 634 -26.40 -17.40 -11.77
CA GLU A 634 -27.25 -16.43 -11.07
C GLU A 634 -26.44 -15.48 -10.17
N GLU A 635 -25.24 -15.90 -9.76
CA GLU A 635 -24.26 -15.06 -9.05
C GLU A 635 -23.73 -13.90 -9.90
N SER A 636 -23.72 -14.05 -11.22
CA SER A 636 -23.26 -13.02 -12.17
C SER A 636 -24.42 -12.22 -12.78
N THR A 637 -25.49 -12.92 -13.16
CA THR A 637 -26.66 -12.33 -13.83
C THR A 637 -27.93 -12.86 -13.19
N PRO A 638 -28.79 -12.00 -12.60
CA PRO A 638 -30.10 -12.42 -12.12
C PRO A 638 -30.87 -13.17 -13.21
N LYS A 639 -31.58 -14.25 -12.85
CA LYS A 639 -32.21 -15.15 -13.81
C LYS A 639 -33.16 -14.44 -14.77
N GLU A 640 -33.88 -13.43 -14.28
CA GLU A 640 -34.80 -12.59 -15.04
C GLU A 640 -34.12 -11.68 -16.07
N LYS A 641 -32.79 -11.54 -16.00
CA LYS A 641 -31.95 -10.78 -16.92
C LYS A 641 -31.21 -11.65 -17.94
N TRP A 642 -31.37 -12.97 -17.88
CA TRP A 642 -30.79 -13.86 -18.87
C TRP A 642 -31.42 -13.59 -20.24
N ILE A 643 -30.60 -13.50 -21.28
CA ILE A 643 -31.07 -13.29 -22.65
C ILE A 643 -31.31 -14.62 -23.39
N GLY A 644 -30.88 -15.74 -22.83
CA GLY A 644 -31.19 -17.09 -23.30
C GLY A 644 -30.72 -18.14 -22.28
N GLY A 645 -30.71 -19.42 -22.67
CA GLY A 645 -30.40 -20.52 -21.75
C GLY A 645 -31.56 -20.87 -20.81
N TYR A 646 -32.79 -20.47 -21.14
CA TYR A 646 -34.00 -20.71 -20.35
C TYR A 646 -35.14 -21.22 -21.22
N LYS A 647 -36.30 -21.50 -20.61
CA LYS A 647 -37.52 -21.89 -21.33
C LYS A 647 -38.58 -20.79 -21.27
N ARG A 648 -39.19 -20.47 -22.42
CA ARG A 648 -40.32 -19.52 -22.57
C ARG A 648 -41.51 -20.29 -23.13
N ASP A 649 -42.60 -20.35 -22.38
CA ASP A 649 -43.82 -21.10 -22.76
C ASP A 649 -43.60 -22.58 -23.11
N GLY A 650 -42.60 -23.21 -22.47
CA GLY A 650 -42.24 -24.61 -22.70
C GLY A 650 -41.21 -24.84 -23.81
N GLU A 651 -40.96 -23.84 -24.65
CA GLU A 651 -39.95 -23.87 -25.71
C GLU A 651 -38.58 -23.44 -25.18
N ASN A 652 -37.52 -24.06 -25.69
CA ASN A 652 -36.15 -23.67 -25.34
C ASN A 652 -35.80 -22.36 -26.05
N VAL A 653 -35.23 -21.41 -25.31
CA VAL A 653 -34.64 -20.18 -25.87
C VAL A 653 -33.13 -20.25 -25.66
N SER A 654 -32.40 -20.43 -26.75
CA SER A 654 -30.94 -20.40 -26.74
C SER A 654 -30.41 -18.97 -26.60
N THR A 655 -29.18 -18.81 -26.10
CA THR A 655 -28.54 -17.49 -26.03
C THR A 655 -28.40 -16.87 -27.43
N LEU A 656 -28.13 -17.65 -28.47
CA LEU A 656 -28.05 -17.17 -29.85
C LEU A 656 -29.39 -16.59 -30.34
N GLU A 657 -30.52 -17.22 -30.02
CA GLU A 657 -31.85 -16.67 -30.33
C GLU A 657 -32.10 -15.36 -29.58
N GLY A 658 -31.72 -15.29 -28.30
CA GLY A 658 -31.77 -14.05 -27.52
C GLY A 658 -30.95 -12.91 -28.11
N LEU A 659 -29.72 -13.22 -28.55
CA LEU A 659 -28.85 -12.26 -29.22
C LEU A 659 -29.48 -11.75 -30.51
N LYS A 660 -30.08 -12.64 -31.32
CA LYS A 660 -30.82 -12.24 -32.53
C LYS A 660 -31.97 -11.30 -32.21
N GLU A 661 -32.80 -11.64 -31.22
CA GLU A 661 -33.93 -10.79 -30.79
C GLU A 661 -33.48 -9.37 -30.40
N ILE A 662 -32.29 -9.23 -29.78
CA ILE A 662 -31.78 -7.94 -29.30
C ILE A 662 -31.02 -7.17 -30.38
N LEU A 663 -30.18 -7.85 -31.17
CA LEU A 663 -29.21 -7.21 -32.07
C LEU A 663 -29.72 -7.02 -33.51
N GLU A 664 -30.58 -7.89 -34.04
CA GLU A 664 -31.06 -7.80 -35.44
C GLU A 664 -31.68 -6.45 -35.85
N PRO A 665 -32.31 -5.66 -34.95
CA PRO A 665 -32.78 -4.32 -35.29
C PRO A 665 -31.69 -3.37 -35.80
N HIS A 666 -30.44 -3.55 -35.36
CA HIS A 666 -29.31 -2.68 -35.69
C HIS A 666 -28.14 -3.40 -36.36
N PHE A 667 -28.14 -4.73 -36.31
CA PHE A 667 -27.05 -5.58 -36.78
C PHE A 667 -27.54 -6.69 -37.70
N GLU A 668 -26.63 -7.26 -38.46
CA GLU A 668 -26.80 -8.48 -39.24
C GLU A 668 -25.81 -9.53 -38.74
N LEU A 669 -26.30 -10.73 -38.41
CA LEU A 669 -25.43 -11.85 -38.05
C LEU A 669 -24.70 -12.35 -39.30
N VAL A 670 -23.37 -12.26 -39.28
CA VAL A 670 -22.50 -12.63 -40.39
C VAL A 670 -22.05 -14.08 -40.29
N ASP A 671 -21.64 -14.51 -39.09
CA ASP A 671 -21.06 -15.84 -38.88
C ASP A 671 -21.15 -16.30 -37.42
N THR A 672 -21.06 -17.60 -37.21
CA THR A 672 -20.90 -18.24 -35.89
C THR A 672 -19.82 -19.31 -35.93
N ARG A 673 -18.99 -19.40 -34.89
CA ARG A 673 -17.89 -20.39 -34.84
C ARG A 673 -17.50 -20.76 -33.41
N ASP A 674 -17.18 -22.02 -33.19
CA ASP A 674 -16.64 -22.48 -31.91
C ASP A 674 -15.16 -22.13 -31.73
N VAL A 675 -14.81 -21.60 -30.56
CA VAL A 675 -13.44 -21.28 -30.15
C VAL A 675 -13.14 -21.98 -28.82
N PRO A 676 -12.32 -23.05 -28.82
CA PRO A 676 -11.91 -23.71 -27.59
C PRO A 676 -10.95 -22.84 -26.78
N PHE A 677 -10.99 -22.97 -25.46
CA PHE A 677 -10.07 -22.31 -24.54
C PHE A 677 -9.80 -23.15 -23.29
N VAL A 678 -8.64 -22.91 -22.68
CA VAL A 678 -8.19 -23.64 -21.49
C VAL A 678 -7.77 -22.66 -20.41
N ILE A 679 -8.36 -22.77 -19.22
CA ILE A 679 -7.89 -22.09 -18.01
C ILE A 679 -7.17 -23.12 -17.14
N GLN A 680 -5.91 -22.88 -16.82
CA GLN A 680 -5.13 -23.73 -15.92
C GLN A 680 -5.33 -23.24 -14.48
N GLU A 681 -5.72 -24.14 -13.58
CA GLU A 681 -5.81 -23.84 -12.15
C GLU A 681 -4.55 -24.29 -11.40
N THR A 682 -4.00 -25.46 -11.76
CA THR A 682 -2.71 -25.97 -11.26
C THR A 682 -1.98 -26.74 -12.35
N ALA A 683 -0.75 -27.21 -12.10
CA ALA A 683 0.00 -28.05 -13.05
C ALA A 683 -0.77 -29.31 -13.53
N ARG A 684 -1.78 -29.77 -12.79
CA ARG A 684 -2.58 -30.95 -13.14
C ARG A 684 -4.09 -30.71 -13.20
N LYS A 685 -4.57 -29.49 -12.90
CA LYS A 685 -5.99 -29.13 -12.95
C LYS A 685 -6.23 -28.06 -14.01
N HIS A 686 -7.04 -28.40 -15.01
CA HIS A 686 -7.36 -27.55 -16.15
C HIS A 686 -8.86 -27.56 -16.40
N GLN A 687 -9.42 -26.41 -16.78
CA GLN A 687 -10.76 -26.27 -17.31
C GLN A 687 -10.67 -26.07 -18.83
N HIS A 688 -11.15 -27.05 -19.60
CA HIS A 688 -11.29 -26.93 -21.06
C HIS A 688 -12.74 -26.58 -21.39
N SER A 689 -12.95 -25.52 -22.17
CA SER A 689 -14.26 -24.99 -22.51
C SER A 689 -14.30 -24.59 -23.98
N ILE A 690 -15.50 -24.47 -24.54
CA ILE A 690 -15.73 -24.04 -25.93
C ILE A 690 -16.66 -22.84 -25.88
N ALA A 691 -16.21 -21.71 -26.40
CA ALA A 691 -17.03 -20.51 -26.54
C ALA A 691 -17.60 -20.43 -27.96
N GLU A 692 -18.89 -20.13 -28.09
CA GLU A 692 -19.47 -19.77 -29.38
C GLU A 692 -19.08 -18.31 -29.68
N MET A 693 -18.34 -18.10 -30.76
CA MET A 693 -18.10 -16.80 -31.37
C MET A 693 -19.28 -16.43 -32.25
N THR A 694 -19.79 -15.21 -32.11
CA THR A 694 -20.78 -14.62 -33.03
C THR A 694 -20.21 -13.34 -33.62
N VAL A 695 -20.42 -13.13 -34.92
CA VAL A 695 -19.93 -11.97 -35.67
C VAL A 695 -21.10 -11.20 -36.23
N TRP A 696 -21.22 -9.93 -35.84
CA TRP A 696 -22.34 -9.07 -36.20
C TRP A 696 -21.82 -7.84 -36.94
N GLN A 697 -22.45 -7.50 -38.06
CA GLN A 697 -22.14 -6.26 -38.78
C GLN A 697 -23.23 -5.23 -38.53
N LYS A 698 -22.84 -4.00 -38.15
CA LYS A 698 -23.78 -2.90 -38.00
C LYS A 698 -24.38 -2.53 -39.36
N ARG A 699 -25.72 -2.41 -39.41
CA ARG A 699 -26.49 -2.04 -40.61
C ARG A 699 -26.26 -0.61 -41.07
#